data_AF-A0AA37MF72-F1
#
_entry.id   AF-A0AA37MF72-F1
#
_cell.length_a   1.000
_cell.length_b   1.000
_cell.length_c   1.000
_cell.angle_alpha   90.00
_cell.angle_beta   90.00
_cell.angle_gamma   90.00
#
_symmetry.space_group_name_H-M   'P 1'
#
loop_
_entity.id
_entity.type
_entity.pdbx_description
1 polymer ?
#
loop_
_entity_poly.entity_id
_entity_poly.type
_entity_poly.pdbx_seq_one_letter_code
_entity_poly.pdbx_strand_id
1 'polypeptide(L)'
;MKRNTLTTVLMLLGATMLQAQPRYDMQHINREQLDRGVVAIRSGNQVMVSWRTLTSDAVGQPFDVYRNGQKLNSKPLRQGGTFFVDEAPLTADATYEVRGGGKNGCYQLRADAPDGYLPIKLQKPADGVTPDGRTFGYTANDASVGDVDADGQYEILLKWDPTNAHDNAHDGYTGSTLLDCYRLDGTLLWRIDLGINIRSGAHYTPFIFYDLDGDGRAELMVRTSDGTRDGVGRVIGDANADYRHRAPADAENPKPEGEWVKYNKQGRPKTGRILTGNEYITVFDGLTGKALATKPYVPARGNLSDWGDNYANRSDRMLAAVGYLDGKHASAIFCRGYYTRTVLAAWDWDGHELKQHWVFDTNNEGVGKDGKPLHSYAGQGNHNLRVADVDGDGCDEITYGSMAVDHDGRGLYNTGMGHGDALHLMAFDPKSTELQVWDCHENRRDGSDFRNARTGEVIFKIPSANDVGRCMAADIDPTNPGLEMWSTDSHGIRNMKGEVLYTAEDPDDPQHKQHLKLGGRHLSVNFGIWWDGDLLRELLDHETVSKYDWQNHTIADVTKFEGVVFNNWTKSNPCLSADILGDWREEVIARTPDSSELRIFVSPIPTAYRINCLMEDIPYRLSTAAQNVGYNQPSEPGFYLGPDETVQPFLK
;
A
#
# COMPACT_ATOMS: atom_id res chain seq x y z
N MET A 1 -72.22 27.18 10.58
CA MET A 1 -71.09 28.05 10.93
C MET A 1 -70.17 27.30 11.89
N LYS A 2 -68.87 27.50 11.71
CA LYS A 2 -67.70 26.97 12.46
C LYS A 2 -67.12 25.64 11.95
N ARG A 3 -66.07 25.87 11.14
CA ARG A 3 -65.02 24.95 10.68
C ARG A 3 -64.29 24.34 11.88
N ASN A 4 -64.03 23.04 11.83
CA ASN A 4 -62.87 22.42 12.49
C ASN A 4 -62.08 21.70 11.40
N THR A 5 -61.09 22.40 10.84
CA THR A 5 -60.02 21.82 10.03
C THR A 5 -59.02 21.18 10.99
N LEU A 6 -58.91 19.85 10.95
CA LEU A 6 -57.77 19.11 11.51
C LEU A 6 -56.55 19.44 10.63
N THR A 7 -55.55 20.12 11.21
CA THR A 7 -54.22 20.23 10.61
C THR A 7 -53.37 19.11 11.18
N THR A 8 -53.32 17.98 10.48
CA THR A 8 -52.31 16.95 10.72
C THR A 8 -51.01 17.43 10.10
N VAL A 9 -50.06 17.88 10.93
CA VAL A 9 -48.67 18.08 10.53
C VAL A 9 -48.07 16.69 10.34
N LEU A 10 -47.98 16.22 9.10
CA LEU A 10 -47.06 15.14 8.74
C LEU A 10 -45.65 15.74 8.75
N MET A 11 -44.88 15.50 9.81
CA MET A 11 -43.42 15.55 9.68
C MET A 11 -43.02 14.41 8.74
N LEU A 12 -42.67 14.74 7.49
CA LEU A 12 -41.80 13.87 6.72
C LEU A 12 -40.43 13.88 7.41
N LEU A 13 -40.21 12.93 8.32
CA LEU A 13 -38.86 12.41 8.52
C LEU A 13 -38.53 11.63 7.25
N GLY A 14 -37.95 12.32 6.27
CA GLY A 14 -37.17 11.67 5.25
C GLY A 14 -35.96 11.04 5.95
N ALA A 15 -36.07 9.77 6.30
CA ALA A 15 -34.89 8.97 6.57
C ALA A 15 -34.13 8.86 5.24
N THR A 16 -33.25 9.82 4.98
CA THR A 16 -32.18 9.64 4.01
C THR A 16 -31.33 8.50 4.54
N MET A 17 -31.60 7.28 4.09
CA MET A 17 -30.64 6.20 4.18
C MET A 17 -29.42 6.66 3.38
N LEU A 18 -28.39 7.15 4.08
CA LEU A 18 -27.09 7.41 3.48
C LEU A 18 -26.59 6.06 2.92
N GLN A 19 -26.44 6.02 1.60
CA GLN A 19 -25.82 4.92 0.85
C GLN A 19 -24.31 5.00 1.12
N ALA A 20 -23.64 3.86 1.10
CA ALA A 20 -22.37 3.70 1.79
C ALA A 20 -21.20 3.22 0.91
N GLN A 21 -21.21 3.56 -0.39
CA GLN A 21 -19.95 3.50 -1.16
C GLN A 21 -19.15 4.76 -0.86
N PRO A 22 -17.82 4.75 -1.04
CA PRO A 22 -17.05 5.97 -1.10
C PRO A 22 -17.70 6.96 -2.06
N ARG A 23 -18.00 8.17 -1.57
CA ARG A 23 -18.77 9.21 -2.26
C ARG A 23 -17.92 10.43 -2.58
N TYR A 24 -16.82 10.19 -3.27
CA TYR A 24 -15.99 11.29 -3.74
C TYR A 24 -16.74 12.17 -4.75
N ASP A 25 -16.60 13.48 -4.62
CA ASP A 25 -16.97 14.41 -5.68
C ASP A 25 -15.89 14.37 -6.78
N MET A 26 -16.01 13.37 -7.65
CA MET A 26 -15.05 13.14 -8.74
C MET A 26 -14.92 14.30 -9.73
N GLN A 27 -15.81 15.32 -9.67
CA GLN A 27 -15.70 16.53 -10.49
C GLN A 27 -14.76 17.57 -9.88
N HIS A 28 -14.60 17.58 -8.56
CA HIS A 28 -13.87 18.62 -7.83
C HIS A 28 -12.66 18.11 -7.05
N ILE A 29 -12.52 16.79 -6.86
CA ILE A 29 -11.35 16.17 -6.25
C ILE A 29 -10.10 16.37 -7.12
N ASN A 30 -8.99 16.75 -6.50
CA ASN A 30 -7.70 16.83 -7.18
C ASN A 30 -7.17 15.41 -7.40
N ARG A 31 -6.67 15.11 -8.59
CA ARG A 31 -6.14 13.79 -8.92
C ARG A 31 -5.17 13.86 -10.08
N GLU A 32 -4.30 12.86 -10.16
CA GLU A 32 -3.31 12.70 -11.22
C GLU A 32 -3.97 12.69 -12.61
N GLN A 33 -3.27 13.26 -13.60
CA GLN A 33 -3.74 13.34 -14.98
C GLN A 33 -2.99 12.36 -15.87
N LEU A 34 -3.36 11.09 -15.78
CA LEU A 34 -2.65 10.01 -16.45
C LEU A 34 -2.68 10.10 -17.99
N ASP A 35 -1.58 9.70 -18.60
CA ASP A 35 -1.50 9.46 -20.03
C ASP A 35 -2.16 8.12 -20.39
N ARG A 36 -2.05 7.71 -21.66
CA ARG A 36 -2.66 6.45 -22.12
C ARG A 36 -1.95 5.21 -21.57
N GLY A 37 -0.80 5.33 -20.91
CA GLY A 37 -0.06 4.23 -20.31
C GLY A 37 0.27 3.12 -21.31
N VAL A 38 0.53 3.47 -22.59
CA VAL A 38 0.78 2.45 -23.61
C VAL A 38 2.05 1.70 -23.22
N VAL A 39 1.99 0.38 -23.19
CA VAL A 39 3.14 -0.48 -22.97
C VAL A 39 3.13 -1.59 -24.01
N ALA A 40 4.31 -1.88 -24.56
CA ALA A 40 4.51 -3.02 -25.45
C ALA A 40 5.60 -3.93 -24.90
N ILE A 41 5.31 -5.21 -24.72
CA ILE A 41 6.21 -6.21 -24.13
C ILE A 41 6.32 -7.40 -25.07
N ARG A 42 7.53 -7.93 -25.23
CA ARG A 42 7.73 -9.18 -25.99
C ARG A 42 7.11 -10.35 -25.23
N SER A 43 6.48 -11.24 -25.98
CA SER A 43 6.00 -12.52 -25.48
C SER A 43 6.35 -13.59 -26.53
N GLY A 44 7.53 -14.17 -26.38
CA GLY A 44 8.13 -15.05 -27.38
C GLY A 44 8.32 -14.35 -28.74
N ASN A 45 7.61 -14.82 -29.77
CA ASN A 45 7.66 -14.24 -31.12
C ASN A 45 6.62 -13.15 -31.38
N GLN A 46 5.77 -12.86 -30.39
CA GLN A 46 4.70 -11.87 -30.46
C GLN A 46 5.07 -10.63 -29.63
N VAL A 47 4.32 -9.56 -29.81
CA VAL A 47 4.34 -8.39 -28.93
C VAL A 47 2.95 -8.15 -28.38
N MET A 48 2.85 -8.10 -27.06
CA MET A 48 1.63 -7.71 -26.34
C MET A 48 1.65 -6.20 -26.19
N VAL A 49 0.56 -5.54 -26.58
CA VAL A 49 0.38 -4.09 -26.43
C VAL A 49 -0.83 -3.88 -25.53
N SER A 50 -0.64 -3.20 -24.41
CA SER A 50 -1.71 -2.86 -23.47
C SER A 50 -1.74 -1.35 -23.21
N TRP A 51 -2.89 -0.82 -22.82
CA TRP A 51 -3.07 0.61 -22.53
C TRP A 51 -4.25 0.88 -21.61
N ARG A 52 -4.24 2.05 -20.97
CA ARG A 52 -5.25 2.41 -19.97
C ARG A 52 -6.58 2.66 -20.65
N THR A 53 -7.67 2.28 -20.00
CA THR A 53 -8.95 2.95 -20.18
C THR A 53 -9.03 4.04 -19.13
N LEU A 54 -9.23 5.30 -19.54
CA LEU A 54 -9.25 6.43 -18.61
C LEU A 54 -10.70 6.80 -18.28
N THR A 55 -10.92 7.38 -17.11
CA THR A 55 -12.23 7.85 -16.63
C THR A 55 -12.78 8.93 -17.56
N SER A 56 -11.90 9.73 -18.17
CA SER A 56 -12.25 10.72 -19.21
C SER A 56 -12.77 10.11 -20.52
N ASP A 57 -12.50 8.83 -20.79
CA ASP A 57 -12.95 8.18 -22.02
C ASP A 57 -14.46 7.94 -21.97
N ALA A 58 -15.19 8.15 -23.07
CA ALA A 58 -16.61 7.76 -23.10
C ALA A 58 -16.78 6.24 -23.28
N VAL A 59 -17.84 5.68 -22.70
CA VAL A 59 -18.24 4.26 -22.84
C VAL A 59 -18.29 3.86 -24.33
N GLY A 60 -17.70 2.71 -24.66
CA GLY A 60 -17.67 2.17 -26.02
C GLY A 60 -16.82 2.96 -27.05
N GLN A 61 -15.97 3.91 -26.61
CA GLN A 61 -15.04 4.57 -27.52
C GLN A 61 -14.04 3.57 -28.13
N PRO A 62 -13.75 3.68 -29.44
CA PRO A 62 -12.84 2.77 -30.10
C PRO A 62 -11.37 3.15 -29.88
N PHE A 63 -10.50 2.14 -30.01
CA PHE A 63 -9.06 2.32 -30.14
C PHE A 63 -8.54 1.73 -31.46
N ASP A 64 -7.49 2.34 -31.99
CA ASP A 64 -6.71 1.81 -33.11
C ASP A 64 -5.24 1.71 -32.70
N VAL A 65 -4.60 0.60 -33.03
CA VAL A 65 -3.20 0.32 -32.71
C VAL A 65 -2.37 0.44 -33.99
N TYR A 66 -1.26 1.18 -33.89
CA TYR A 66 -0.32 1.38 -34.98
C TYR A 66 1.06 0.90 -34.55
N ARG A 67 1.84 0.39 -35.51
CA ARG A 67 3.26 0.13 -35.37
C ARG A 67 4.02 0.87 -36.46
N ASN A 68 4.97 1.71 -36.09
CA ASN A 68 5.77 2.52 -37.02
C ASN A 68 4.88 3.28 -38.03
N GLY A 69 3.79 3.88 -37.53
CA GLY A 69 2.80 4.60 -38.34
C GLY A 69 1.84 3.74 -39.16
N GLN A 70 2.00 2.40 -39.21
CA GLN A 70 1.09 1.49 -39.90
C GLN A 70 0.04 0.93 -38.95
N LYS A 71 -1.25 1.06 -39.33
CA LYS A 71 -2.36 0.53 -38.54
C LYS A 71 -2.36 -1.00 -38.56
N LEU A 72 -2.51 -1.62 -37.39
CA LEU A 72 -2.48 -3.08 -37.23
C LEU A 72 -3.88 -3.71 -37.23
N ASN A 73 -4.85 -3.10 -36.55
CA ASN A 73 -6.21 -3.62 -36.47
C ASN A 73 -7.05 -3.22 -37.70
N SER A 74 -7.77 -4.16 -38.31
CA SER A 74 -8.59 -3.89 -39.50
C SER A 74 -9.90 -3.14 -39.20
N LYS A 75 -10.42 -3.27 -37.98
CA LYS A 75 -11.60 -2.55 -37.47
C LYS A 75 -11.26 -1.90 -36.13
N PRO A 76 -11.83 -0.72 -35.82
CA PRO A 76 -11.62 -0.08 -34.53
C PRO A 76 -12.03 -0.97 -33.35
N LEU A 77 -11.19 -1.05 -32.32
CA LEU A 77 -11.35 -1.90 -31.15
C LEU A 77 -12.38 -1.30 -30.18
N ARG A 78 -13.64 -1.72 -30.34
CA ARG A 78 -14.79 -1.25 -29.55
C ARG A 78 -15.22 -2.21 -28.43
N GLN A 79 -14.81 -3.46 -28.53
CA GLN A 79 -15.17 -4.55 -27.63
C GLN A 79 -13.89 -5.28 -27.22
N GLY A 80 -13.92 -5.99 -26.10
CA GLY A 80 -12.74 -6.57 -25.49
C GLY A 80 -11.96 -5.56 -24.63
N GLY A 81 -10.94 -6.05 -23.95
CA GLY A 81 -10.04 -5.21 -23.15
C GLY A 81 -9.21 -4.25 -23.98
N THR A 82 -8.47 -3.38 -23.30
CA THR A 82 -7.52 -2.46 -23.90
C THR A 82 -6.16 -3.13 -24.13
N PHE A 83 -6.22 -4.22 -24.91
CA PHE A 83 -5.12 -5.13 -25.19
C PHE A 83 -5.08 -5.52 -26.67
N PHE A 84 -3.90 -5.73 -27.23
CA PHE A 84 -3.69 -6.15 -28.60
C PHE A 84 -2.46 -7.04 -28.76
N VAL A 85 -2.59 -8.11 -29.54
CA VAL A 85 -1.50 -9.02 -29.89
C VAL A 85 -0.99 -8.69 -31.29
N ASP A 86 0.25 -8.25 -31.38
CA ASP A 86 0.98 -8.14 -32.65
C ASP A 86 1.74 -9.45 -32.90
N GLU A 87 1.22 -10.23 -33.84
CA GLU A 87 1.75 -11.54 -34.26
C GLU A 87 3.06 -11.46 -35.05
N ALA A 88 3.47 -10.26 -35.48
CA ALA A 88 4.64 -10.11 -36.31
C ALA A 88 5.94 -10.05 -35.46
N PRO A 89 6.94 -10.90 -35.74
CA PRO A 89 8.20 -10.88 -35.01
C PRO A 89 8.95 -9.59 -35.29
N LEU A 90 9.55 -9.02 -34.25
CA LEU A 90 10.33 -7.79 -34.34
C LEU A 90 11.82 -8.00 -34.11
N THR A 91 12.62 -7.57 -35.08
CA THR A 91 14.09 -7.60 -35.04
C THR A 91 14.74 -6.21 -34.96
N ALA A 92 13.92 -5.14 -34.97
CA ALA A 92 14.35 -3.75 -34.87
C ALA A 92 13.44 -3.00 -33.88
N ASP A 93 13.85 -1.80 -33.49
CA ASP A 93 13.01 -0.92 -32.68
C ASP A 93 11.64 -0.72 -33.35
N ALA A 94 10.58 -0.71 -32.54
CA ALA A 94 9.23 -0.43 -32.99
C ALA A 94 8.57 0.60 -32.07
N THR A 95 7.91 1.57 -32.69
CA THR A 95 7.05 2.51 -31.97
C THR A 95 5.62 2.03 -32.12
N TYR A 96 4.98 1.72 -30.99
CA TYR A 96 3.55 1.46 -30.91
C TYR A 96 2.83 2.74 -30.56
N GLU A 97 1.73 3.03 -31.26
CA GLU A 97 0.84 4.14 -30.94
C GLU A 97 -0.58 3.59 -30.77
N VAL A 98 -1.25 4.04 -29.72
CA VAL A 98 -2.69 3.79 -29.51
C VAL A 98 -3.42 5.11 -29.73
N ARG A 99 -4.39 5.11 -30.64
CA ARG A 99 -5.21 6.28 -30.96
C ARG A 99 -6.67 6.00 -30.61
N GLY A 100 -7.26 6.79 -29.74
CA GLY A 100 -8.62 6.56 -29.24
C GLY A 100 -8.85 7.07 -27.82
N GLY A 101 -10.03 6.79 -27.26
CA GLY A 101 -10.41 7.13 -25.88
C GLY A 101 -10.56 8.64 -25.56
N GLY A 102 -9.96 9.53 -26.35
CA GLY A 102 -9.91 10.97 -26.07
C GLY A 102 -8.49 11.47 -25.79
N LYS A 103 -7.54 10.56 -25.60
CA LYS A 103 -6.09 10.84 -25.49
C LYS A 103 -5.31 9.70 -26.15
N ASN A 104 -4.42 10.03 -27.08
CA ASN A 104 -3.52 9.06 -27.70
C ASN A 104 -2.33 8.76 -26.77
N GLY A 105 -1.60 7.68 -27.03
CA GLY A 105 -0.29 7.46 -26.42
C GLY A 105 0.63 6.66 -27.32
N CYS A 106 1.89 6.57 -26.91
CA CYS A 106 2.90 5.82 -27.63
C CYS A 106 3.89 5.15 -26.69
N TYR A 107 4.54 4.12 -27.19
CA TYR A 107 5.59 3.39 -26.50
C TYR A 107 6.64 2.93 -27.51
N GLN A 108 7.92 3.06 -27.16
CA GLN A 108 9.01 2.56 -27.99
C GLN A 108 9.54 1.24 -27.43
N LEU A 109 9.23 0.14 -28.13
CA LEU A 109 9.85 -1.16 -27.87
C LEU A 109 11.21 -1.23 -28.55
N ARG A 110 12.27 -1.36 -27.74
CA ARG A 110 13.65 -1.50 -28.24
C ARG A 110 13.87 -2.89 -28.86
N ALA A 111 14.74 -2.98 -29.87
CA ALA A 111 15.08 -4.23 -30.54
C ALA A 111 15.60 -5.29 -29.57
N ASP A 112 16.35 -4.88 -28.55
CA ASP A 112 16.96 -5.70 -27.51
C ASP A 112 16.15 -5.76 -26.20
N ALA A 113 14.91 -5.26 -26.19
CA ALA A 113 14.02 -5.38 -25.04
C ALA A 113 13.86 -6.86 -24.63
N PRO A 114 13.87 -7.17 -23.32
CA PRO A 114 13.71 -8.54 -22.85
C PRO A 114 12.27 -9.05 -23.04
N ASP A 115 12.11 -10.37 -22.89
CA ASP A 115 10.82 -11.04 -22.94
C ASP A 115 10.10 -10.91 -21.59
N GLY A 116 8.82 -10.51 -21.62
CA GLY A 116 7.92 -10.51 -20.46
C GLY A 116 8.04 -9.36 -19.45
N TYR A 117 8.99 -8.43 -19.57
CA TYR A 117 9.13 -7.31 -18.62
C TYR A 117 9.78 -6.07 -19.22
N LEU A 118 9.57 -4.91 -18.57
CA LEU A 118 10.31 -3.67 -18.80
C LEU A 118 11.47 -3.57 -17.78
N PRO A 119 12.74 -3.45 -18.22
CA PRO A 119 13.88 -3.29 -17.32
C PRO A 119 14.17 -1.82 -16.97
N ILE A 120 14.36 -1.53 -15.68
CA ILE A 120 14.88 -0.25 -15.18
C ILE A 120 16.27 -0.52 -14.57
N LYS A 121 17.32 -0.05 -15.23
CA LYS A 121 18.69 -0.17 -14.72
C LYS A 121 18.88 0.74 -13.50
N LEU A 122 19.40 0.15 -12.42
CA LEU A 122 19.59 0.84 -11.15
C LEU A 122 21.03 1.31 -10.95
N GLN A 123 21.18 2.46 -10.32
CA GLN A 123 22.47 2.97 -9.86
C GLN A 123 22.70 2.52 -8.43
N LYS A 124 23.06 1.24 -8.25
CA LYS A 124 23.24 0.63 -6.93
C LYS A 124 24.18 1.47 -6.04
N PRO A 125 23.76 1.87 -4.82
CA PRO A 125 24.61 2.59 -3.89
C PRO A 125 25.84 1.77 -3.48
N ALA A 126 26.91 2.46 -3.15
CA ALA A 126 28.13 1.82 -2.65
C ALA A 126 27.92 1.18 -1.27
N ASP A 127 28.63 0.08 -1.04
CA ASP A 127 28.71 -0.56 0.27
C ASP A 127 29.33 0.39 1.32
N GLY A 128 29.04 0.13 2.59
CA GLY A 128 29.49 0.95 3.70
C GLY A 128 29.96 0.15 4.91
N VAL A 129 30.45 0.87 5.92
CA VAL A 129 30.91 0.30 7.20
C VAL A 129 30.30 1.08 8.35
N THR A 130 29.67 0.38 9.30
CA THR A 130 29.11 0.99 10.51
C THR A 130 30.19 1.31 11.54
N PRO A 131 29.92 2.17 12.54
CA PRO A 131 30.92 2.55 13.56
C PRO A 131 31.54 1.39 14.35
N ASP A 132 30.88 0.23 14.40
CA ASP A 132 31.39 -1.00 15.03
C ASP A 132 32.20 -1.89 14.07
N GLY A 133 32.54 -1.39 12.87
CA GLY A 133 33.40 -2.06 11.90
C GLY A 133 32.70 -3.11 11.03
N ARG A 134 31.37 -3.24 11.09
CA ARG A 134 30.61 -4.18 10.25
C ARG A 134 30.32 -3.59 8.89
N THR A 135 30.55 -4.37 7.85
CA THR A 135 30.23 -4.00 6.47
C THR A 135 28.75 -4.22 6.18
N PHE A 136 28.18 -3.39 5.32
CA PHE A 136 26.85 -3.59 4.73
C PHE A 136 26.87 -3.21 3.26
N GLY A 137 26.00 -3.85 2.48
CA GLY A 137 25.68 -3.41 1.12
C GLY A 137 24.24 -2.90 1.05
N TYR A 138 23.74 -2.73 -0.16
CA TYR A 138 22.36 -2.28 -0.41
C TYR A 138 21.58 -3.27 -1.27
N THR A 139 20.29 -3.38 -0.97
CA THR A 139 19.30 -4.05 -1.82
C THR A 139 18.17 -3.07 -2.14
N ALA A 140 17.72 -3.08 -3.39
CA ALA A 140 16.47 -2.42 -3.75
C ALA A 140 15.33 -3.04 -2.92
N ASN A 141 14.37 -2.23 -2.47
CA ASN A 141 13.36 -2.67 -1.52
C ASN A 141 12.00 -2.08 -1.90
N ASP A 142 11.15 -1.71 -0.94
CA ASP A 142 9.82 -1.17 -1.21
C ASP A 142 9.88 0.06 -2.13
N ALA A 143 8.89 0.20 -2.99
CA ALA A 143 8.74 1.30 -3.93
C ALA A 143 7.35 1.93 -3.83
N SER A 144 7.21 3.11 -4.45
CA SER A 144 5.93 3.78 -4.71
C SER A 144 6.01 4.48 -6.07
N VAL A 145 4.91 5.10 -6.50
CA VAL A 145 4.80 5.78 -7.79
C VAL A 145 4.12 7.15 -7.67
N GLY A 146 4.50 8.05 -8.55
CA GLY A 146 3.99 9.40 -8.68
C GLY A 146 4.53 10.05 -9.94
N ASP A 147 3.72 10.86 -10.61
CA ASP A 147 4.12 11.65 -11.79
C ASP A 147 4.79 12.93 -11.29
N VAL A 148 6.09 13.11 -11.53
CA VAL A 148 6.83 14.25 -10.96
C VAL A 148 6.98 15.45 -11.89
N ASP A 149 6.60 15.32 -13.15
CA ASP A 149 6.75 16.38 -14.15
C ASP A 149 5.48 16.67 -14.96
N ALA A 150 4.34 16.10 -14.54
CA ALA A 150 3.00 16.28 -15.07
C ALA A 150 2.87 15.83 -16.53
N ASP A 151 3.62 14.80 -16.93
CA ASP A 151 3.54 14.22 -18.28
C ASP A 151 2.52 13.07 -18.40
N GLY A 152 1.97 12.63 -17.26
CA GLY A 152 0.98 11.56 -17.13
C GLY A 152 1.58 10.16 -17.00
N GLN A 153 2.90 10.02 -16.91
CA GLN A 153 3.61 8.78 -16.62
C GLN A 153 4.10 8.77 -15.18
N TYR A 154 4.18 7.57 -14.60
CA TYR A 154 4.70 7.41 -13.25
C TYR A 154 6.22 7.28 -13.26
N GLU A 155 6.88 8.02 -12.39
CA GLU A 155 8.20 7.68 -11.88
C GLU A 155 8.12 6.65 -10.77
N ILE A 156 9.20 5.89 -10.59
CA ILE A 156 9.37 4.94 -9.48
C ILE A 156 10.18 5.61 -8.37
N LEU A 157 9.58 5.80 -7.20
CA LEU A 157 10.31 6.09 -5.97
C LEU A 157 10.75 4.78 -5.33
N LEU A 158 12.06 4.53 -5.27
CA LEU A 158 12.67 3.31 -4.77
C LEU A 158 13.37 3.55 -3.43
N LYS A 159 13.02 2.75 -2.41
CA LYS A 159 13.80 2.64 -1.18
C LYS A 159 14.95 1.65 -1.36
N TRP A 160 16.15 2.08 -0.99
CA TRP A 160 17.29 1.21 -0.78
C TRP A 160 17.42 0.86 0.69
N ASP A 161 17.38 -0.43 1.00
CA ASP A 161 17.55 -0.94 2.35
C ASP A 161 18.98 -1.48 2.51
N PRO A 162 19.73 -1.07 3.55
CA PRO A 162 21.04 -1.63 3.81
C PRO A 162 20.91 -3.06 4.34
N THR A 163 21.83 -3.96 3.98
CA THR A 163 21.76 -5.39 4.35
C THR A 163 21.84 -5.66 5.86
N ASN A 164 22.10 -4.64 6.67
CA ASN A 164 22.12 -4.69 8.12
C ASN A 164 20.94 -3.93 8.77
N ALA A 165 19.87 -3.64 8.03
CA ALA A 165 18.63 -3.11 8.57
C ALA A 165 18.06 -4.02 9.67
N HIS A 166 17.28 -3.45 10.59
CA HIS A 166 16.85 -4.13 11.80
C HIS A 166 15.36 -3.96 12.05
N ASP A 167 14.70 -5.02 12.54
CA ASP A 167 13.45 -4.84 13.28
C ASP A 167 13.70 -4.03 14.57
N ASN A 168 12.67 -3.34 15.06
CA ASN A 168 12.69 -2.54 16.28
C ASN A 168 13.13 -3.31 17.52
N ALA A 169 12.89 -4.63 17.59
CA ALA A 169 13.35 -5.47 18.68
C ALA A 169 14.86 -5.78 18.63
N HIS A 170 15.52 -5.61 17.48
CA HIS A 170 16.94 -5.91 17.30
C HIS A 170 17.85 -4.69 17.54
N ASP A 171 18.97 -4.92 18.21
CA ASP A 171 20.02 -3.92 18.42
C ASP A 171 21.07 -3.97 17.30
N GLY A 172 21.74 -2.84 17.05
CA GLY A 172 22.80 -2.72 16.05
C GLY A 172 22.71 -1.43 15.25
N TYR A 173 23.87 -0.98 14.75
CA TYR A 173 23.94 0.10 13.77
C TYR A 173 23.41 -0.37 12.42
N THR A 174 22.75 0.52 11.70
CA THR A 174 22.36 0.30 10.30
C THR A 174 23.15 1.23 9.39
N GLY A 175 23.27 0.87 8.12
CA GLY A 175 23.51 1.85 7.05
C GLY A 175 22.37 2.87 7.00
N SER A 176 22.50 3.90 6.17
CA SER A 176 21.39 4.84 5.95
C SER A 176 20.39 4.29 4.95
N THR A 177 19.11 4.59 5.12
CA THR A 177 18.08 4.41 4.09
C THR A 177 18.26 5.47 3.01
N LEU A 178 18.27 5.05 1.75
CA LEU A 178 18.34 5.96 0.60
C LEU A 178 17.04 5.87 -0.21
N LEU A 179 16.61 6.99 -0.76
CA LEU A 179 15.42 7.07 -1.63
C LEU A 179 15.85 7.61 -2.99
N ASP A 180 15.58 6.85 -4.05
CA ASP A 180 15.84 7.26 -5.42
C ASP A 180 14.54 7.48 -6.18
N CYS A 181 14.51 8.44 -7.09
CA CYS A 181 13.43 8.57 -8.07
C CYS A 181 13.96 8.24 -9.48
N TYR A 182 13.35 7.25 -10.14
CA TYR A 182 13.71 6.81 -11.48
C TYR A 182 12.56 7.02 -12.46
N ARG A 183 12.88 7.47 -13.67
CA ARG A 183 11.98 7.30 -14.81
C ARG A 183 11.97 5.84 -15.27
N LEU A 184 10.92 5.46 -16.00
CA LEU A 184 10.76 4.12 -16.58
C LEU A 184 11.88 3.76 -17.58
N ASP A 185 12.58 4.74 -18.14
CA ASP A 185 13.73 4.53 -19.03
C ASP A 185 15.06 4.24 -18.30
N GLY A 186 15.06 4.25 -16.96
CA GLY A 186 16.25 4.06 -16.14
C GLY A 186 17.01 5.34 -15.77
N THR A 187 16.51 6.51 -16.17
CA THR A 187 17.08 7.80 -15.74
C THR A 187 16.86 7.99 -14.24
N LEU A 188 17.94 8.00 -13.45
CA LEU A 188 17.92 8.46 -12.07
C LEU A 188 17.76 9.98 -12.04
N LEU A 189 16.68 10.48 -11.47
CA LEU A 189 16.45 11.92 -11.29
C LEU A 189 17.27 12.46 -10.11
N TRP A 190 17.20 11.79 -8.97
CA TRP A 190 17.87 12.20 -7.74
C TRP A 190 17.94 11.06 -6.73
N ARG A 191 18.80 11.25 -5.71
CA ARG A 191 18.91 10.40 -4.52
C ARG A 191 18.86 11.26 -3.25
N ILE A 192 17.99 10.89 -2.32
CA ILE A 192 17.96 11.40 -0.95
C ILE A 192 18.65 10.38 -0.03
N ASP A 193 19.53 10.86 0.83
CA ASP A 193 20.17 10.07 1.89
C ASP A 193 19.60 10.51 3.23
N LEU A 194 18.82 9.65 3.91
CA LEU A 194 18.17 10.01 5.17
C LEU A 194 19.15 10.22 6.32
N GLY A 195 20.43 9.87 6.12
CA GLY A 195 21.50 10.06 7.08
C GLY A 195 21.47 9.02 8.20
N ILE A 196 22.40 9.19 9.14
CA ILE A 196 22.66 8.24 10.23
C ILE A 196 21.65 8.33 11.39
N ASN A 197 20.83 9.38 11.41
CA ASN A 197 19.87 9.67 12.48
C ASN A 197 18.46 9.17 12.16
N ILE A 198 18.29 8.49 11.03
CA ILE A 198 17.12 7.66 10.72
C ILE A 198 17.62 6.22 10.60
N ARG A 199 17.13 5.34 11.48
CA ARG A 199 17.52 3.92 11.48
C ARG A 199 16.79 3.18 10.35
N SER A 200 17.43 2.17 9.76
CA SER A 200 16.84 1.40 8.65
C SER A 200 16.13 0.14 9.13
N GLY A 201 15.00 -0.15 8.48
CA GLY A 201 14.12 -1.29 8.75
C GLY A 201 12.67 -0.98 8.38
N ALA A 202 11.82 -2.01 8.35
CA ALA A 202 10.44 -1.93 7.88
C ALA A 202 9.59 -0.84 8.59
N HIS A 203 9.80 -0.62 9.88
CA HIS A 203 8.92 0.24 10.71
C HIS A 203 9.41 1.67 10.89
N TYR A 204 10.53 2.08 10.27
CA TYR A 204 11.15 3.39 10.55
C TYR A 204 10.83 4.46 9.51
N THR A 205 10.79 4.08 8.23
CA THR A 205 10.70 5.01 7.10
C THR A 205 9.52 4.65 6.18
N PRO A 206 8.27 4.76 6.66
CA PRO A 206 7.17 4.94 5.74
C PRO A 206 7.32 6.30 5.04
N PHE A 207 7.01 6.34 3.76
CA PHE A 207 7.10 7.53 2.91
C PHE A 207 5.83 7.64 2.05
N ILE A 208 5.42 8.87 1.76
CA ILE A 208 4.26 9.18 0.91
C ILE A 208 4.76 9.92 -0.32
N PHE A 209 4.41 9.39 -1.50
CA PHE A 209 4.78 9.95 -2.80
C PHE A 209 3.50 10.21 -3.59
N TYR A 210 3.11 11.49 -3.66
CA TYR A 210 1.77 11.90 -4.07
C TYR A 210 1.76 13.39 -4.43
N ASP A 211 0.87 13.81 -5.33
CA ASP A 211 0.60 15.24 -5.60
C ASP A 211 -0.21 15.83 -4.43
N LEU A 212 0.48 16.46 -3.49
CA LEU A 212 -0.12 16.90 -2.22
C LEU A 212 -0.74 18.29 -2.33
N ASP A 213 -0.22 19.15 -3.21
CA ASP A 213 -0.74 20.50 -3.42
C ASP A 213 -1.72 20.63 -4.61
N GLY A 214 -1.81 19.60 -5.45
CA GLY A 214 -2.71 19.55 -6.60
C GLY A 214 -2.18 20.28 -7.82
N ASP A 215 -0.87 20.52 -7.94
CA ASP A 215 -0.27 21.17 -9.11
C ASP A 215 -0.08 20.23 -10.32
N GLY A 216 -0.38 18.94 -10.14
CA GLY A 216 -0.23 17.89 -11.14
C GLY A 216 1.09 17.13 -11.05
N ARG A 217 1.95 17.46 -10.08
CA ARG A 217 3.25 16.79 -9.85
C ARG A 217 3.30 16.24 -8.44
N ALA A 218 3.91 15.08 -8.27
CA ALA A 218 4.04 14.43 -6.98
C ALA A 218 5.17 15.04 -6.14
N GLU A 219 4.93 15.18 -4.84
CA GLU A 219 5.95 15.42 -3.82
C GLU A 219 6.24 14.13 -3.06
N LEU A 220 7.42 14.09 -2.44
CA LEU A 220 7.74 13.11 -1.41
C LEU A 220 7.62 13.75 -0.02
N MET A 221 6.77 13.20 0.84
CA MET A 221 6.77 13.51 2.28
C MET A 221 7.31 12.33 3.09
N VAL A 222 8.28 12.60 3.97
CA VAL A 222 8.92 11.56 4.80
C VAL A 222 9.55 12.12 6.07
N ARG A 223 9.62 11.30 7.12
CA ARG A 223 10.36 11.61 8.36
C ARG A 223 11.85 11.73 8.05
N THR A 224 12.45 12.82 8.54
CA THR A 224 13.87 13.15 8.36
C THR A 224 14.49 13.55 9.70
N SER A 225 15.81 13.75 9.73
CA SER A 225 16.53 14.19 10.92
C SER A 225 17.72 15.06 10.53
N ASP A 226 18.46 15.54 11.52
CA ASP A 226 19.72 16.24 11.29
C ASP A 226 20.67 15.34 10.48
N GLY A 227 21.27 15.89 9.42
CA GLY A 227 22.17 15.15 8.55
C GLY A 227 21.52 14.46 7.35
N THR A 228 20.19 14.47 7.22
CA THR A 228 19.51 14.07 5.98
C THR A 228 19.99 14.96 4.83
N ARG A 229 20.33 14.38 3.68
CA ARG A 229 20.75 15.08 2.46
C ARG A 229 19.68 14.94 1.39
N ASP A 230 19.21 16.08 0.89
CA ASP A 230 18.21 16.13 -0.17
C ASP A 230 18.82 15.79 -1.56
N GLY A 231 17.96 15.68 -2.57
CA GLY A 231 18.33 15.33 -3.95
C GLY A 231 19.29 16.30 -4.65
N VAL A 232 19.44 17.53 -4.11
CA VAL A 232 20.41 18.52 -4.59
C VAL A 232 21.65 18.64 -3.69
N GLY A 233 21.78 17.73 -2.72
CA GLY A 233 22.93 17.61 -1.81
C GLY A 233 22.91 18.55 -0.60
N ARG A 234 21.82 19.28 -0.36
CA ARG A 234 21.65 20.14 0.81
C ARG A 234 21.35 19.29 2.04
N VAL A 235 22.02 19.61 3.15
CA VAL A 235 21.77 18.97 4.44
C VAL A 235 20.62 19.66 5.18
N ILE A 236 19.69 18.87 5.71
CA ILE A 236 18.65 19.28 6.65
C ILE A 236 19.24 19.26 8.06
N GLY A 237 19.06 20.35 8.80
CA GLY A 237 19.51 20.44 10.19
C GLY A 237 21.03 20.48 10.36
N ASP A 238 21.55 19.88 11.43
CA ASP A 238 22.98 19.81 11.74
C ASP A 238 23.68 18.63 11.03
N ALA A 239 24.55 18.94 10.07
CA ALA A 239 25.32 17.95 9.31
C ALA A 239 26.25 17.07 10.15
N ASN A 240 26.59 17.48 11.38
CA ASN A 240 27.52 16.76 12.25
C ASN A 240 26.83 16.05 13.41
N ALA A 241 25.50 16.15 13.54
CA ALA A 241 24.76 15.49 14.60
C ALA A 241 24.84 13.97 14.44
N ASP A 242 25.18 13.29 15.54
CA ASP A 242 25.15 11.83 15.64
C ASP A 242 24.38 11.42 16.90
N TYR A 243 23.11 11.07 16.71
CA TYR A 243 22.20 10.66 17.76
C TYR A 243 22.16 9.15 17.98
N ARG A 244 23.02 8.39 17.28
CA ARG A 244 23.09 6.94 17.46
C ARG A 244 23.59 6.63 18.85
N HIS A 245 22.79 5.89 19.59
CA HIS A 245 23.13 5.47 20.94
C HIS A 245 24.37 4.56 20.90
N ARG A 246 25.38 4.93 21.70
CA ARG A 246 26.66 4.24 21.82
C ARG A 246 26.72 3.51 23.15
N ALA A 247 27.46 2.40 23.19
CA ALA A 247 27.80 1.74 24.43
C ALA A 247 28.67 2.66 25.31
N PRO A 248 28.50 2.66 26.64
CA PRO A 248 29.45 3.32 27.55
C PRO A 248 30.85 2.73 27.36
N ALA A 249 31.88 3.57 27.46
CA ALA A 249 33.28 3.18 27.25
C ALA A 249 33.81 2.18 28.30
N ASP A 250 33.09 2.00 29.42
CA ASP A 250 33.48 1.30 30.64
C ASP A 250 32.49 0.21 31.06
N ALA A 251 31.64 -0.30 30.15
CA ALA A 251 30.63 -1.30 30.48
C ALA A 251 31.21 -2.68 30.83
N GLU A 252 31.80 -2.82 32.03
CA GLU A 252 31.84 -4.11 32.74
C GLU A 252 30.41 -4.45 33.16
N ASN A 253 29.78 -5.26 32.31
CA ASN A 253 28.52 -5.99 32.47
C ASN A 253 27.93 -6.01 33.90
N PRO A 254 27.17 -4.99 34.34
CA PRO A 254 26.47 -5.04 35.61
C PRO A 254 25.19 -5.87 35.42
N LYS A 255 25.02 -6.93 36.22
CA LYS A 255 23.74 -7.63 36.33
C LYS A 255 22.68 -6.63 36.85
N PRO A 256 21.49 -6.55 36.24
CA PRO A 256 20.49 -5.58 36.67
C PRO A 256 19.65 -6.15 37.83
N GLU A 257 19.84 -5.62 39.03
CA GLU A 257 18.70 -5.42 39.92
C GLU A 257 18.11 -4.04 39.60
N GLY A 258 16.88 -4.01 39.08
CA GLY A 258 16.03 -2.82 39.07
C GLY A 258 15.97 -1.96 37.80
N GLU A 259 16.89 -2.07 36.85
CA GLU A 259 16.86 -1.26 35.61
C GLU A 259 16.72 -2.11 34.34
N TRP A 260 15.53 -2.15 33.75
CA TRP A 260 15.25 -2.76 32.43
C TRP A 260 15.99 -2.08 31.24
N VAL A 261 16.93 -1.17 31.51
CA VAL A 261 17.13 0.04 30.69
C VAL A 261 18.28 -0.04 29.70
N LYS A 262 19.35 -0.81 29.92
CA LYS A 262 20.59 -0.57 29.13
C LYS A 262 21.09 -1.74 28.31
N TYR A 263 20.57 -2.94 28.51
CA TYR A 263 21.18 -4.15 27.96
C TYR A 263 20.15 -5.09 27.31
N ASN A 264 20.57 -5.88 26.31
CA ASN A 264 19.77 -6.99 25.78
C ASN A 264 19.71 -8.16 26.79
N LYS A 265 18.94 -9.22 26.48
CA LYS A 265 18.80 -10.42 27.35
C LYS A 265 20.14 -11.09 27.70
N GLN A 266 21.21 -10.78 26.97
CA GLN A 266 22.57 -11.28 27.17
C GLN A 266 23.51 -10.26 27.85
N GLY A 267 23.00 -9.14 28.36
CA GLY A 267 23.80 -8.13 29.07
C GLY A 267 24.64 -7.22 28.14
N ARG A 268 24.31 -7.10 26.85
CA ARG A 268 25.04 -6.20 25.92
C ARG A 268 24.37 -4.84 25.76
N PRO A 269 25.11 -3.72 25.79
CA PRO A 269 24.52 -2.40 25.70
C PRO A 269 23.78 -2.23 24.37
N LYS A 270 22.59 -1.63 24.42
CA LYS A 270 21.82 -1.31 23.20
C LYS A 270 22.64 -0.30 22.38
N THR A 271 22.88 -0.56 21.11
CA THR A 271 23.68 0.32 20.24
C THR A 271 22.99 0.54 18.90
N GLY A 272 23.26 1.68 18.27
CA GLY A 272 22.76 2.01 16.92
C GLY A 272 21.29 2.44 16.84
N ARG A 273 20.61 2.65 17.97
CA ARG A 273 19.25 3.20 18.06
C ARG A 273 19.27 4.73 18.15
N ILE A 274 18.21 5.40 17.70
CA ILE A 274 18.09 6.87 17.77
C ILE A 274 17.11 7.27 18.86
N LEU A 275 17.62 7.35 20.10
CA LEU A 275 16.80 7.53 21.30
C LEU A 275 16.51 9.01 21.63
N THR A 276 17.28 9.93 21.03
CA THR A 276 17.23 11.37 21.28
C THR A 276 17.48 12.12 19.97
N GLY A 277 17.53 13.45 20.03
CA GLY A 277 17.82 14.30 18.87
C GLY A 277 16.58 14.69 18.09
N ASN A 278 16.78 15.62 17.15
CA ASN A 278 15.67 16.21 16.41
C ASN A 278 15.09 15.23 15.40
N GLU A 279 13.78 15.29 15.24
CA GLU A 279 13.03 14.58 14.21
C GLU A 279 12.24 15.62 13.44
N TYR A 280 12.23 15.50 12.13
CA TYR A 280 11.53 16.41 11.24
C TYR A 280 10.57 15.66 10.33
N ILE A 281 9.54 16.34 9.86
CA ILE A 281 8.78 15.96 8.68
C ILE A 281 9.19 16.90 7.55
N THR A 282 9.52 16.35 6.38
CA THR A 282 9.97 17.15 5.23
C THR A 282 9.19 16.79 3.98
N VAL A 283 8.78 17.80 3.24
CA VAL A 283 8.27 17.70 1.86
C VAL A 283 9.42 17.97 0.90
N PHE A 284 9.58 17.11 -0.09
CA PHE A 284 10.57 17.19 -1.14
C PHE A 284 9.88 17.31 -2.50
N ASP A 285 10.42 18.16 -3.35
CA ASP A 285 10.02 18.28 -4.76
C ASP A 285 10.26 16.95 -5.47
N GLY A 286 9.24 16.36 -6.12
CA GLY A 286 9.38 15.04 -6.73
C GLY A 286 10.33 14.99 -7.92
N LEU A 287 10.51 16.09 -8.66
CA LEU A 287 11.37 16.12 -9.85
C LEU A 287 12.86 16.22 -9.49
N THR A 288 13.19 16.93 -8.41
CA THR A 288 14.57 17.27 -8.04
C THR A 288 15.03 16.66 -6.72
N GLY A 289 14.10 16.14 -5.91
CA GLY A 289 14.37 15.65 -4.57
C GLY A 289 14.78 16.76 -3.59
N LYS A 290 14.62 18.04 -3.97
CA LYS A 290 15.01 19.19 -3.15
C LYS A 290 14.03 19.35 -1.98
N ALA A 291 14.54 19.60 -0.78
CA ALA A 291 13.69 19.92 0.36
C ALA A 291 12.93 21.25 0.15
N LEU A 292 11.60 21.20 0.18
CA LEU A 292 10.69 22.34 0.00
C LEU A 292 10.35 22.97 1.36
N ALA A 293 9.90 22.14 2.30
CA ALA A 293 9.52 22.57 3.64
C ALA A 293 9.89 21.50 4.67
N THR A 294 10.36 21.94 5.83
CA THR A 294 10.71 21.06 6.96
C THR A 294 10.09 21.62 8.24
N LYS A 295 9.39 20.77 9.00
CA LYS A 295 8.82 21.09 10.31
C LYS A 295 9.26 20.03 11.34
N PRO A 296 9.19 20.32 12.65
CA PRO A 296 9.35 19.28 13.67
C PRO A 296 8.38 18.12 13.42
N TYR A 297 8.85 16.88 13.56
CA TYR A 297 8.02 15.70 13.35
C TYR A 297 6.94 15.61 14.44
N VAL A 298 5.69 15.55 14.01
CA VAL A 298 4.55 15.17 14.84
C VAL A 298 3.99 13.88 14.22
N PRO A 299 3.87 12.79 14.99
CA PRO A 299 3.98 12.69 16.46
C PRO A 299 5.41 12.71 17.03
N ALA A 300 5.68 13.62 17.97
CA ALA A 300 6.99 13.76 18.59
C ALA A 300 7.36 12.55 19.46
N ARG A 301 8.68 12.26 19.60
CA ARG A 301 9.18 11.15 20.42
C ARG A 301 8.75 11.23 21.87
N GLY A 302 8.84 12.42 22.48
CA GLY A 302 8.58 12.60 23.91
C GLY A 302 9.44 11.69 24.80
N ASN A 303 8.93 11.29 25.96
CA ASN A 303 9.59 10.29 26.78
C ASN A 303 9.34 8.90 26.19
N LEU A 304 10.39 8.11 26.00
CA LEU A 304 10.26 6.77 25.44
C LEU A 304 9.26 5.90 26.22
N SER A 305 9.29 5.99 27.56
CA SER A 305 8.40 5.23 28.45
C SER A 305 6.91 5.46 28.21
N ASP A 306 6.52 6.60 27.63
CA ASP A 306 5.12 6.91 27.32
C ASP A 306 4.58 5.98 26.22
N TRP A 307 5.47 5.37 25.43
CA TRP A 307 5.17 4.36 24.43
C TRP A 307 5.22 2.93 24.99
N GLY A 308 5.46 2.75 26.28
CA GLY A 308 5.45 1.42 26.93
C GLY A 308 6.77 0.66 26.91
N ASP A 309 7.86 1.27 26.41
CA ASP A 309 9.23 0.81 26.65
C ASP A 309 10.23 1.98 26.59
N ASN A 310 11.43 1.82 27.16
CA ASN A 310 12.42 2.89 27.22
C ASN A 310 13.60 2.69 26.25
N TYR A 311 13.39 1.90 25.19
CA TYR A 311 14.46 1.54 24.24
C TYR A 311 14.06 1.69 22.78
N ALA A 312 12.99 2.46 22.53
CA ALA A 312 12.51 2.79 21.20
C ALA A 312 12.17 1.55 20.36
N ASN A 313 11.50 0.56 20.96
CA ASN A 313 10.80 -0.42 20.14
C ASN A 313 9.44 0.16 19.73
N ARG A 314 8.55 0.41 20.69
CA ARG A 314 7.20 0.92 20.45
C ARG A 314 7.16 2.35 19.95
N SER A 315 8.09 3.20 20.40
CA SER A 315 8.14 4.59 19.94
C SER A 315 8.53 4.70 18.47
N ASP A 316 9.27 3.74 17.91
CA ASP A 316 9.74 3.83 16.52
C ASP A 316 8.92 2.93 15.59
N ARG A 317 7.68 2.66 15.99
CA ARG A 317 6.67 2.03 15.15
C ARG A 317 5.96 3.12 14.36
N MET A 318 6.44 3.37 13.15
CA MET A 318 5.94 4.43 12.28
C MET A 318 5.05 3.84 11.19
N LEU A 319 3.96 4.52 10.89
CA LEU A 319 3.17 4.29 9.68
C LEU A 319 2.92 5.64 8.98
N ALA A 320 2.48 5.60 7.73
CA ALA A 320 2.01 6.77 7.02
C ALA A 320 0.87 6.40 6.05
N ALA A 321 0.13 7.39 5.60
CA ALA A 321 -0.83 7.26 4.52
C ALA A 321 -1.09 8.62 3.86
N VAL A 322 -1.93 8.62 2.84
CA VAL A 322 -2.52 9.80 2.23
C VAL A 322 -4.04 9.61 2.20
N GLY A 323 -4.80 10.70 2.31
CA GLY A 323 -6.26 10.69 2.23
C GLY A 323 -6.81 12.08 1.93
N TYR A 324 -7.99 12.13 1.33
CA TYR A 324 -8.75 13.34 1.01
C TYR A 324 -9.63 13.72 2.21
N LEU A 325 -9.01 14.29 3.25
CA LEU A 325 -9.68 14.57 4.53
C LEU A 325 -10.72 15.70 4.43
N ASP A 326 -10.65 16.54 3.39
CA ASP A 326 -11.65 17.55 3.05
C ASP A 326 -12.49 17.17 1.81
N GLY A 327 -12.33 15.93 1.33
CA GLY A 327 -12.95 15.40 0.12
C GLY A 327 -12.42 15.99 -1.20
N LYS A 328 -11.34 16.77 -1.15
CA LYS A 328 -10.83 17.48 -2.34
C LYS A 328 -9.31 17.46 -2.51
N HIS A 329 -8.54 17.75 -1.48
CA HIS A 329 -7.08 17.84 -1.51
C HIS A 329 -6.46 16.69 -0.72
N ALA A 330 -5.33 16.19 -1.19
CA ALA A 330 -4.62 15.12 -0.52
C ALA A 330 -3.88 15.63 0.72
N SER A 331 -4.20 15.06 1.89
CA SER A 331 -3.44 15.23 3.12
C SER A 331 -2.57 14.02 3.38
N ALA A 332 -1.35 14.21 3.89
CA ALA A 332 -0.51 13.11 4.35
C ALA A 332 -0.75 12.86 5.85
N ILE A 333 -0.90 11.60 6.25
CA ILE A 333 -1.05 11.18 7.64
C ILE A 333 0.24 10.47 8.06
N PHE A 334 0.87 10.91 9.16
CA PHE A 334 2.02 10.24 9.75
C PHE A 334 1.69 9.77 11.16
N CYS A 335 2.06 8.52 11.46
CA CYS A 335 1.64 7.82 12.65
C CYS A 335 2.84 7.40 13.50
N ARG A 336 2.64 7.30 14.81
CA ARG A 336 3.62 6.77 15.75
C ARG A 336 2.91 5.94 16.80
N GLY A 337 3.40 4.72 17.01
CA GLY A 337 2.89 3.78 17.99
C GLY A 337 1.57 3.12 17.57
N TYR A 338 1.42 1.86 17.98
CA TYR A 338 0.18 1.12 17.81
C TYR A 338 -0.03 0.02 18.86
N TYR A 339 1.03 -0.47 19.52
CA TYR A 339 0.93 -1.45 20.61
C TYR A 339 0.40 -0.89 21.94
N THR A 340 0.53 0.42 22.16
CA THR A 340 0.18 1.12 23.40
C THR A 340 -0.35 2.51 23.05
N ARG A 341 0.36 3.60 23.37
CA ARG A 341 0.04 4.93 22.87
C ARG A 341 0.08 4.92 21.35
N THR A 342 -0.96 5.49 20.76
CA THR A 342 -1.11 5.63 19.31
C THR A 342 -1.37 7.10 19.01
N VAL A 343 -0.63 7.64 18.04
CA VAL A 343 -0.81 9.02 17.59
C VAL A 343 -0.81 9.06 16.07
N LEU A 344 -1.81 9.74 15.49
CA LEU A 344 -1.92 10.02 14.06
C LEU A 344 -1.91 11.54 13.89
N ALA A 345 -1.10 12.05 12.97
CA ALA A 345 -1.02 13.47 12.66
C ALA A 345 -1.22 13.68 11.15
N ALA A 346 -2.23 14.46 10.78
CA ALA A 346 -2.49 14.84 9.41
C ALA A 346 -1.78 16.16 9.05
N TRP A 347 -1.28 16.25 7.83
CA TRP A 347 -0.49 17.34 7.30
C TRP A 347 -0.98 17.71 5.90
N ASP A 348 -1.10 19.02 5.67
CA ASP A 348 -1.44 19.59 4.37
C ASP A 348 -0.21 20.32 3.81
N TRP A 349 -0.02 20.19 2.50
CA TRP A 349 0.95 20.95 1.71
C TRP A 349 0.19 21.68 0.61
N ASP A 350 0.35 23.00 0.50
CA ASP A 350 -0.35 23.84 -0.49
C ASP A 350 0.60 24.43 -1.55
N GLY A 351 1.81 23.88 -1.68
CA GLY A 351 2.87 24.40 -2.54
C GLY A 351 3.74 25.48 -1.89
N HIS A 352 3.34 25.99 -0.72
CA HIS A 352 4.02 27.08 -0.04
C HIS A 352 4.23 26.84 1.46
N GLU A 353 3.22 26.33 2.16
CA GLU A 353 3.21 26.08 3.59
C GLU A 353 2.89 24.61 3.91
N LEU A 354 3.76 23.99 4.71
CA LEU A 354 3.49 22.71 5.36
C LEU A 354 2.78 22.97 6.69
N LYS A 355 1.50 22.58 6.77
CA LYS A 355 0.64 22.85 7.93
C LYS A 355 0.10 21.56 8.54
N GLN A 356 0.07 21.50 9.86
CA GLN A 356 -0.58 20.40 10.57
C GLN A 356 -2.10 20.61 10.56
N HIS A 357 -2.84 19.64 10.04
CA HIS A 357 -4.29 19.65 9.93
C HIS A 357 -4.92 19.30 11.30
N TRP A 358 -4.68 18.10 11.81
CA TRP A 358 -5.12 17.64 13.13
C TRP A 358 -4.16 16.61 13.74
N VAL A 359 -4.33 16.33 15.04
CA VAL A 359 -3.62 15.25 15.75
C VAL A 359 -4.60 14.46 16.61
N PHE A 360 -4.67 13.16 16.36
CA PHE A 360 -5.31 12.18 17.22
C PHE A 360 -4.26 11.57 18.16
N ASP A 361 -4.48 11.58 19.48
CA ASP A 361 -3.55 11.00 20.47
C ASP A 361 -4.34 10.27 21.56
N THR A 362 -4.07 8.97 21.74
CA THR A 362 -4.76 8.15 22.75
C THR A 362 -4.46 8.58 24.18
N ASN A 363 -3.41 9.35 24.43
CA ASN A 363 -3.09 9.88 25.75
C ASN A 363 -3.84 11.18 26.09
N ASN A 364 -4.53 11.80 25.13
CA ASN A 364 -5.35 12.96 25.41
C ASN A 364 -6.64 12.57 26.12
N GLU A 365 -7.19 13.50 26.91
CA GLU A 365 -8.56 13.38 27.41
C GLU A 365 -9.56 13.58 26.26
N GLY A 366 -10.71 12.91 26.35
CA GLY A 366 -11.77 13.03 25.35
C GLY A 366 -12.44 11.69 25.06
N VAL A 367 -13.39 11.74 24.14
CA VAL A 367 -14.12 10.57 23.63
C VAL A 367 -14.15 10.59 22.10
N GLY A 368 -14.15 9.41 21.48
CA GLY A 368 -14.45 9.27 20.06
C GLY A 368 -15.92 9.53 19.75
N LYS A 369 -16.27 9.52 18.47
CA LYS A 369 -17.65 9.60 17.97
C LYS A 369 -18.50 8.41 18.46
N ASP A 370 -17.88 7.26 18.70
CA ASP A 370 -18.50 6.09 19.34
C ASP A 370 -18.74 6.23 20.87
N GLY A 371 -18.36 7.35 21.47
CA GLY A 371 -18.50 7.63 22.90
C GLY A 371 -17.48 6.92 23.79
N LYS A 372 -16.53 6.15 23.23
CA LYS A 372 -15.47 5.51 24.01
C LYS A 372 -14.35 6.51 24.31
N PRO A 373 -13.72 6.42 25.49
CA PRO A 373 -12.63 7.33 25.84
C PRO A 373 -11.41 7.09 24.93
N LEU A 374 -10.67 8.14 24.60
CA LEU A 374 -9.53 8.06 23.66
C LEU A 374 -8.47 7.03 24.09
N HIS A 375 -8.21 6.87 25.39
CA HIS A 375 -7.24 5.86 25.86
C HIS A 375 -7.63 4.42 25.51
N SER A 376 -8.90 4.15 25.19
CA SER A 376 -9.33 2.81 24.76
C SER A 376 -8.82 2.46 23.36
N TYR A 377 -8.54 3.45 22.52
CA TYR A 377 -8.00 3.31 21.16
C TYR A 377 -6.50 2.95 21.17
N ALA A 378 -5.86 2.91 22.34
CA ALA A 378 -4.51 2.41 22.51
C ALA A 378 -4.44 0.90 22.19
N GLY A 379 -3.34 0.46 21.57
CA GLY A 379 -3.12 -0.98 21.32
C GLY A 379 -3.85 -1.57 20.12
N GLN A 380 -4.51 -0.76 19.28
CA GLN A 380 -5.41 -1.23 18.23
C GLN A 380 -4.79 -1.26 16.82
N GLY A 381 -3.71 -0.51 16.59
CA GLY A 381 -3.16 -0.38 15.25
C GLY A 381 -2.44 -1.63 14.77
N ASN A 382 -2.45 -1.85 13.46
CA ASN A 382 -1.70 -2.93 12.81
C ASN A 382 -0.30 -2.47 12.41
N HIS A 383 0.47 -3.35 11.77
CA HIS A 383 1.67 -2.98 11.00
C HIS A 383 1.36 -2.29 9.66
N ASN A 384 0.10 -1.97 9.40
CA ASN A 384 -0.44 -1.36 8.19
C ASN A 384 -1.73 -0.61 8.54
N LEU A 385 -2.25 0.13 7.58
CA LEU A 385 -3.52 0.86 7.70
C LEU A 385 -4.17 1.01 6.31
N ARG A 386 -5.44 1.39 6.30
CA ARG A 386 -6.23 1.64 5.09
C ARG A 386 -6.96 2.98 5.17
N VAL A 387 -7.17 3.59 4.02
CA VAL A 387 -7.81 4.90 3.88
C VAL A 387 -8.87 4.83 2.79
N ALA A 388 -10.09 5.22 3.13
CA ALA A 388 -11.22 5.38 2.21
C ALA A 388 -12.32 6.16 2.93
N ASP A 389 -13.20 6.80 2.16
CA ASP A 389 -14.52 7.25 2.64
C ASP A 389 -15.36 6.02 3.01
N VAL A 390 -15.48 5.74 4.32
CA VAL A 390 -16.23 4.59 4.82
C VAL A 390 -17.65 4.98 5.20
N ASP A 391 -17.93 6.27 5.44
CA ASP A 391 -19.22 6.74 5.95
C ASP A 391 -20.13 7.43 4.91
N GLY A 392 -19.60 7.66 3.72
CA GLY A 392 -20.27 8.15 2.53
C GLY A 392 -20.45 9.67 2.49
N ASP A 393 -19.63 10.42 3.22
CA ASP A 393 -19.64 11.88 3.27
C ASP A 393 -18.69 12.56 2.25
N GLY A 394 -17.88 11.75 1.55
CA GLY A 394 -16.93 12.18 0.53
C GLY A 394 -15.53 12.51 1.06
N CYS A 395 -15.29 12.39 2.37
CA CYS A 395 -14.00 12.56 3.00
C CYS A 395 -13.44 11.19 3.43
N ASP A 396 -12.12 11.08 3.48
CA ASP A 396 -11.47 9.82 3.83
C ASP A 396 -11.30 9.61 5.34
N GLU A 397 -11.65 8.41 5.80
CA GLU A 397 -11.33 7.92 7.15
C GLU A 397 -10.10 6.99 7.14
N ILE A 398 -9.45 6.88 8.30
CA ILE A 398 -8.26 6.06 8.50
C ILE A 398 -8.64 4.81 9.30
N THR A 399 -8.76 3.67 8.63
CA THR A 399 -8.85 2.35 9.29
C THR A 399 -7.45 1.92 9.74
N TYR A 400 -7.21 2.00 11.04
CA TYR A 400 -5.92 1.76 11.68
C TYR A 400 -5.97 0.47 12.50
N GLY A 401 -5.96 -0.68 11.80
CA GLY A 401 -6.19 -1.99 12.41
C GLY A 401 -7.57 -2.06 13.06
N SER A 402 -7.63 -2.46 14.33
CA SER A 402 -8.83 -2.61 15.15
C SER A 402 -9.56 -1.30 15.53
N MET A 403 -9.16 -0.15 15.00
CA MET A 403 -9.84 1.12 15.20
C MET A 403 -9.93 1.92 13.90
N ALA A 404 -10.81 2.91 13.87
CA ALA A 404 -10.83 3.91 12.81
C ALA A 404 -10.76 5.33 13.40
N VAL A 405 -10.09 6.23 12.69
CA VAL A 405 -10.04 7.66 12.95
C VAL A 405 -10.73 8.37 11.79
N ASP A 406 -11.59 9.30 12.15
CA ASP A 406 -12.44 10.04 11.23
C ASP A 406 -11.65 11.10 10.43
N HIS A 407 -12.19 11.60 9.32
CA HIS A 407 -11.52 12.62 8.50
C HIS A 407 -11.16 13.90 9.30
N ASP A 408 -11.93 14.20 10.36
CA ASP A 408 -11.72 15.34 11.27
C ASP A 408 -10.75 15.07 12.43
N GLY A 409 -10.12 13.89 12.46
CA GLY A 409 -9.15 13.50 13.48
C GLY A 409 -9.76 12.98 14.79
N ARG A 410 -11.07 12.79 14.88
CA ARG A 410 -11.72 12.15 16.04
C ARG A 410 -11.70 10.63 15.88
N GLY A 411 -11.67 9.88 16.98
CA GLY A 411 -11.85 8.43 16.89
C GLY A 411 -13.26 8.11 16.36
N LEU A 412 -13.36 7.35 15.26
CA LEU A 412 -14.64 6.94 14.67
C LEU A 412 -15.23 5.77 15.49
N TYR A 413 -14.48 4.68 15.58
CA TYR A 413 -14.78 3.54 16.45
C TYR A 413 -13.52 2.79 16.89
N ASN A 414 -13.66 1.96 17.91
CA ASN A 414 -12.64 1.01 18.37
C ASN A 414 -13.26 -0.37 18.66
N THR A 415 -12.74 -1.46 18.09
CA THR A 415 -13.27 -2.83 18.32
C THR A 415 -12.79 -3.43 19.64
N GLY A 416 -11.62 -3.02 20.15
CA GLY A 416 -10.97 -3.60 21.32
C GLY A 416 -10.29 -4.95 21.08
N MET A 417 -10.15 -5.38 19.82
CA MET A 417 -9.48 -6.64 19.45
C MET A 417 -7.95 -6.50 19.41
N GLY A 418 -7.44 -5.27 19.35
CA GLY A 418 -6.03 -4.99 19.47
C GLY A 418 -5.26 -5.15 18.15
N HIS A 419 -3.96 -5.36 18.28
CA HIS A 419 -3.00 -5.34 17.18
C HIS A 419 -3.09 -6.56 16.25
N GLY A 420 -2.89 -6.29 14.96
CA GLY A 420 -2.81 -7.25 13.87
C GLY A 420 -1.69 -7.01 12.86
N ASP A 421 -1.52 -8.00 11.97
CA ASP A 421 -0.41 -8.06 11.01
C ASP A 421 -0.85 -7.83 9.56
N ALA A 422 -2.14 -7.99 9.25
CA ALA A 422 -2.73 -7.84 7.92
C ALA A 422 -4.17 -7.32 8.01
N LEU A 423 -4.59 -6.53 7.01
CA LEU A 423 -5.85 -5.80 6.99
C LEU A 423 -6.32 -5.59 5.55
N HIS A 424 -7.60 -5.87 5.28
CA HIS A 424 -8.24 -5.68 3.99
C HIS A 424 -9.48 -4.77 4.13
N LEU A 425 -9.48 -3.61 3.46
CA LEU A 425 -10.62 -2.67 3.42
C LEU A 425 -11.14 -2.59 1.98
N MET A 426 -12.28 -3.22 1.72
CA MET A 426 -12.85 -3.34 0.37
C MET A 426 -14.37 -3.36 0.41
N ALA A 427 -15.00 -3.28 -0.76
CA ALA A 427 -16.39 -3.69 -0.93
C ALA A 427 -16.44 -5.21 -1.14
N PHE A 428 -16.81 -5.95 -0.09
CA PHE A 428 -16.87 -7.41 -0.16
C PHE A 428 -18.17 -7.88 -0.81
N ASP A 429 -19.28 -7.20 -0.50
CA ASP A 429 -20.60 -7.56 -0.99
C ASP A 429 -20.92 -6.81 -2.29
N PRO A 430 -21.08 -7.50 -3.43
CA PRO A 430 -21.40 -6.90 -4.71
C PRO A 430 -22.68 -6.04 -4.68
N LYS A 431 -23.58 -6.30 -3.72
CA LYS A 431 -24.87 -5.62 -3.58
C LYS A 431 -24.87 -4.57 -2.48
N SER A 432 -23.83 -4.49 -1.66
CA SER A 432 -23.80 -3.57 -0.54
C SER A 432 -23.38 -2.18 -0.98
N THR A 433 -23.99 -1.23 -0.28
CA THR A 433 -23.43 0.09 -0.04
C THR A 433 -21.96 0.05 0.32
N GLU A 434 -21.75 -0.66 1.43
CA GLU A 434 -20.75 -0.42 2.46
C GLU A 434 -19.42 -1.06 2.14
N LEU A 435 -18.35 -0.44 2.63
CA LEU A 435 -17.06 -1.12 2.79
C LEU A 435 -17.08 -1.99 4.05
N GLN A 436 -16.29 -3.06 4.01
CA GLN A 436 -16.04 -3.94 5.15
C GLN A 436 -14.55 -4.11 5.37
N VAL A 437 -14.21 -4.55 6.57
CA VAL A 437 -12.85 -4.82 7.00
C VAL A 437 -12.69 -6.27 7.38
N TRP A 438 -11.70 -6.95 6.79
CA TRP A 438 -11.21 -8.26 7.20
C TRP A 438 -9.82 -8.10 7.81
N ASP A 439 -9.67 -8.49 9.08
CA ASP A 439 -8.48 -8.21 9.90
C ASP A 439 -8.08 -9.44 10.72
N CYS A 440 -6.78 -9.60 10.99
CA CYS A 440 -6.24 -10.69 11.82
C CYS A 440 -5.46 -10.17 13.03
N HIS A 441 -5.53 -10.88 14.15
CA HIS A 441 -5.09 -10.40 15.45
C HIS A 441 -4.01 -11.28 16.08
N GLU A 442 -2.96 -10.66 16.62
CA GLU A 442 -1.85 -11.35 17.28
C GLU A 442 -2.15 -11.78 18.73
N ASN A 443 -3.27 -11.31 19.28
CA ASN A 443 -3.54 -11.32 20.72
C ASN A 443 -3.88 -12.70 21.33
N ARG A 444 -3.90 -13.77 20.52
CA ARG A 444 -4.22 -15.15 20.93
C ARG A 444 -5.58 -15.33 21.57
N ARG A 445 -6.55 -14.53 21.13
CA ARG A 445 -7.95 -14.59 21.57
C ARG A 445 -8.92 -14.34 20.43
N ASP A 446 -8.73 -13.26 19.69
CA ASP A 446 -9.73 -12.77 18.74
C ASP A 446 -9.57 -13.37 17.33
N GLY A 447 -8.36 -13.81 16.97
CA GLY A 447 -8.09 -14.51 15.73
C GLY A 447 -8.29 -13.64 14.49
N SER A 448 -9.45 -13.71 13.84
CA SER A 448 -9.80 -12.83 12.72
C SER A 448 -11.24 -12.31 12.84
N ASP A 449 -11.50 -11.09 12.41
CA ASP A 449 -12.85 -10.52 12.39
C ASP A 449 -13.20 -9.89 11.03
N PHE A 450 -14.48 -10.02 10.69
CA PHE A 450 -15.10 -9.33 9.56
C PHE A 450 -16.10 -8.31 10.11
N ARG A 451 -15.93 -7.03 9.77
CA ARG A 451 -16.71 -5.93 10.34
C ARG A 451 -17.11 -4.90 9.32
N ASN A 452 -18.18 -4.17 9.62
CA ASN A 452 -18.57 -2.98 8.88
C ASN A 452 -17.50 -1.88 9.05
N ALA A 453 -17.01 -1.30 7.94
CA ALA A 453 -15.91 -0.35 7.97
C ALA A 453 -16.25 1.00 8.59
N ARG A 454 -17.53 1.39 8.61
CA ARG A 454 -18.03 2.66 9.16
C ARG A 454 -18.27 2.59 10.66
N THR A 455 -18.91 1.51 11.12
CA THR A 455 -19.40 1.42 12.50
C THR A 455 -18.51 0.57 13.40
N GLY A 456 -17.65 -0.26 12.82
CA GLY A 456 -16.91 -1.28 13.55
C GLY A 456 -17.77 -2.44 14.05
N GLU A 457 -19.04 -2.52 13.62
CA GLU A 457 -19.93 -3.62 13.98
C GLU A 457 -19.40 -4.93 13.38
N VAL A 458 -19.12 -5.89 14.24
CA VAL A 458 -18.60 -7.21 13.87
C VAL A 458 -19.72 -8.03 13.26
N ILE A 459 -19.54 -8.41 11.99
CA ILE A 459 -20.44 -9.29 11.25
C ILE A 459 -20.21 -10.73 11.72
N PHE A 460 -18.96 -11.18 11.75
CA PHE A 460 -18.55 -12.42 12.41
C PHE A 460 -17.10 -12.37 12.87
N LYS A 461 -16.72 -13.31 13.75
CA LYS A 461 -15.36 -13.47 14.27
C LYS A 461 -14.96 -14.94 14.31
N ILE A 462 -13.68 -15.22 14.07
CA ILE A 462 -13.05 -16.53 14.19
C ILE A 462 -12.00 -16.45 15.31
N PRO A 463 -12.34 -16.84 16.54
CA PRO A 463 -11.39 -16.81 17.65
C PRO A 463 -10.24 -17.79 17.42
N SER A 464 -9.03 -17.39 17.81
CA SER A 464 -7.85 -18.28 17.83
C SER A 464 -7.12 -18.16 19.15
N ALA A 465 -6.58 -19.29 19.64
CA ALA A 465 -5.65 -19.32 20.78
C ALA A 465 -4.19 -19.07 20.35
N ASN A 466 -3.96 -18.84 19.06
CA ASN A 466 -2.66 -18.57 18.45
C ASN A 466 -2.62 -17.13 17.93
N ASP A 467 -1.42 -16.73 17.56
CA ASP A 467 -1.18 -15.52 16.79
C ASP A 467 -1.61 -15.80 15.32
N VAL A 468 -2.59 -15.04 14.82
CA VAL A 468 -3.03 -15.12 13.43
C VAL A 468 -2.33 -14.00 12.67
N GLY A 469 -1.12 -14.31 12.18
CA GLY A 469 -0.21 -13.32 11.59
C GLY A 469 -0.44 -13.01 10.12
N ARG A 470 -1.46 -13.58 9.45
CA ARG A 470 -1.90 -13.19 8.09
C ARG A 470 -3.38 -13.45 7.87
N CYS A 471 -4.00 -12.60 7.06
CA CYS A 471 -5.28 -12.81 6.42
C CYS A 471 -5.24 -12.38 4.95
N MET A 472 -6.23 -12.82 4.18
CA MET A 472 -6.43 -12.46 2.79
C MET A 472 -7.93 -12.42 2.47
N ALA A 473 -8.30 -11.50 1.58
CA ALA A 473 -9.61 -11.42 0.97
C ALA A 473 -9.48 -11.19 -0.54
N ALA A 474 -10.20 -11.97 -1.33
CA ALA A 474 -10.20 -11.91 -2.79
C ALA A 474 -11.40 -12.69 -3.33
N ASP A 475 -11.95 -12.26 -4.47
CA ASP A 475 -12.93 -13.05 -5.22
C ASP A 475 -12.18 -14.10 -6.04
N ILE A 476 -12.27 -15.36 -5.62
CA ILE A 476 -11.53 -16.49 -6.18
C ILE A 476 -12.45 -17.63 -6.64
N ASP A 477 -13.73 -17.57 -6.27
CA ASP A 477 -14.74 -18.58 -6.59
C ASP A 477 -16.02 -17.92 -7.13
N PRO A 478 -16.28 -17.97 -8.46
CA PRO A 478 -17.42 -17.31 -9.09
C PRO A 478 -18.77 -17.96 -8.73
N THR A 479 -18.77 -19.04 -7.94
CA THR A 479 -19.99 -19.70 -7.47
C THR A 479 -20.49 -19.14 -6.15
N ASN A 480 -19.68 -18.33 -5.46
CA ASN A 480 -20.08 -17.56 -4.29
C ASN A 480 -20.08 -16.06 -4.64
N PRO A 481 -21.21 -15.35 -4.46
CA PRO A 481 -21.24 -13.92 -4.70
C PRO A 481 -20.34 -13.16 -3.73
N GLY A 482 -19.56 -12.21 -4.24
CA GLY A 482 -18.63 -11.39 -3.47
C GLY A 482 -17.32 -12.06 -3.08
N LEU A 483 -16.56 -11.39 -2.23
CA LEU A 483 -15.21 -11.85 -1.88
C LEU A 483 -15.22 -13.06 -0.92
N GLU A 484 -14.31 -14.00 -1.18
CA GLU A 484 -13.86 -14.99 -0.22
C GLU A 484 -12.85 -14.39 0.77
N MET A 485 -12.77 -15.01 1.95
CA MET A 485 -11.85 -14.64 3.02
C MET A 485 -11.20 -15.88 3.64
N TRP A 486 -9.91 -15.75 3.97
CA TRP A 486 -9.20 -16.74 4.76
C TRP A 486 -8.09 -16.08 5.58
N SER A 487 -7.58 -16.83 6.56
CA SER A 487 -6.44 -16.45 7.38
C SER A 487 -5.62 -17.70 7.70
N THR A 488 -4.49 -17.53 8.38
CA THR A 488 -3.66 -18.68 8.79
C THR A 488 -4.37 -19.63 9.75
N ASP A 489 -5.51 -19.23 10.33
CA ASP A 489 -6.32 -20.03 11.26
C ASP A 489 -7.83 -19.85 11.03
N SER A 490 -8.26 -19.61 9.77
CA SER A 490 -9.70 -19.49 9.43
C SER A 490 -10.40 -20.85 9.29
N HIS A 491 -9.65 -21.96 9.32
CA HIS A 491 -10.11 -23.34 9.12
C HIS A 491 -10.79 -23.61 7.76
N GLY A 492 -10.49 -22.79 6.74
CA GLY A 492 -11.03 -22.91 5.39
C GLY A 492 -11.22 -21.55 4.71
N ILE A 493 -11.66 -21.61 3.46
CA ILE A 493 -12.12 -20.45 2.68
C ILE A 493 -13.55 -20.15 3.12
N ARG A 494 -13.85 -18.89 3.42
CA ARG A 494 -15.14 -18.46 3.93
C ARG A 494 -15.77 -17.37 3.07
N ASN A 495 -17.10 -17.34 3.05
CA ASN A 495 -17.86 -16.24 2.47
C ASN A 495 -18.12 -15.11 3.49
N MET A 496 -18.79 -14.05 3.05
CA MET A 496 -19.16 -12.89 3.87
C MET A 496 -20.09 -13.17 5.05
N LYS A 497 -20.75 -14.33 5.08
CA LYS A 497 -21.59 -14.76 6.22
C LYS A 497 -20.78 -15.54 7.25
N GLY A 498 -19.50 -15.77 6.99
CA GLY A 498 -18.61 -16.60 7.81
C GLY A 498 -18.79 -18.10 7.59
N GLU A 499 -19.55 -18.52 6.58
CA GLU A 499 -19.74 -19.94 6.23
C GLU A 499 -18.48 -20.46 5.53
N VAL A 500 -18.02 -21.66 5.89
CA VAL A 500 -16.89 -22.32 5.21
C VAL A 500 -17.40 -22.85 3.87
N LEU A 501 -16.89 -22.29 2.77
CA LEU A 501 -17.15 -22.77 1.41
C LEU A 501 -16.35 -24.04 1.12
N TYR A 502 -15.08 -24.03 1.51
CA TYR A 502 -14.19 -25.17 1.33
C TYR A 502 -13.13 -25.25 2.42
N THR A 503 -12.79 -26.48 2.82
CA THR A 503 -11.63 -26.80 3.64
C THR A 503 -11.02 -28.11 3.16
N ALA A 504 -9.71 -28.26 3.29
CA ALA A 504 -9.00 -29.50 2.97
C ALA A 504 -8.54 -30.19 4.25
N GLU A 505 -8.75 -31.49 4.36
CA GLU A 505 -8.07 -32.29 5.38
C GLU A 505 -6.57 -32.29 5.10
N ASP A 506 -5.77 -31.72 6.02
CA ASP A 506 -4.32 -31.87 6.02
C ASP A 506 -3.96 -32.98 7.04
N PRO A 507 -3.50 -34.17 6.60
CA PRO A 507 -3.11 -35.25 7.51
C PRO A 507 -1.97 -34.85 8.46
N ASP A 508 -1.11 -33.93 8.03
CA ASP A 508 0.01 -33.41 8.82
C ASP A 508 -0.40 -32.24 9.72
N ASP A 509 -1.63 -31.72 9.53
CA ASP A 509 -2.21 -30.67 10.34
C ASP A 509 -3.74 -30.84 10.51
N PRO A 510 -4.18 -31.89 11.23
CA PRO A 510 -5.60 -32.21 11.40
C PRO A 510 -6.35 -31.19 12.27
N GLN A 511 -5.65 -30.19 12.80
CA GLN A 511 -6.21 -29.10 13.59
C GLN A 511 -6.19 -27.76 12.85
N HIS A 512 -5.77 -27.75 11.57
CA HIS A 512 -5.65 -26.55 10.73
C HIS A 512 -4.83 -25.41 11.37
N LYS A 513 -3.75 -25.75 12.08
CA LYS A 513 -2.80 -24.81 12.71
C LYS A 513 -1.82 -24.19 11.71
N GLN A 514 -1.79 -24.67 10.47
CA GLN A 514 -0.95 -24.24 9.37
C GLN A 514 -1.82 -23.67 8.25
N HIS A 515 -1.18 -22.97 7.31
CA HIS A 515 -1.84 -22.35 6.18
C HIS A 515 -2.57 -23.41 5.34
N LEU A 516 -3.81 -23.12 4.95
CA LEU A 516 -4.66 -24.00 4.16
C LEU A 516 -3.91 -24.53 2.91
N LYS A 517 -3.80 -25.85 2.78
CA LYS A 517 -3.19 -26.52 1.61
C LYS A 517 -4.28 -27.14 0.74
N LEU A 518 -4.30 -26.78 -0.53
CA LEU A 518 -5.29 -27.21 -1.52
C LEU A 518 -4.55 -27.92 -2.67
N GLY A 519 -4.81 -29.21 -2.87
CA GLY A 519 -4.07 -30.01 -3.85
C GLY A 519 -2.57 -30.14 -3.57
N GLY A 520 -2.14 -30.07 -2.31
CA GLY A 520 -0.73 -30.16 -1.91
C GLY A 520 0.05 -28.83 -1.97
N ARG A 521 -0.63 -27.72 -2.28
CA ARG A 521 -0.04 -26.38 -2.35
C ARG A 521 -0.74 -25.42 -1.39
N HIS A 522 0.02 -24.55 -0.73
CA HIS A 522 -0.56 -23.53 0.14
C HIS A 522 -1.39 -22.51 -0.65
N LEU A 523 -2.59 -22.22 -0.17
CA LEU A 523 -3.33 -21.01 -0.54
C LEU A 523 -2.56 -19.81 0.04
N SER A 524 -2.10 -18.91 -0.83
CA SER A 524 -1.32 -17.75 -0.40
C SER A 524 -2.13 -16.85 0.55
N VAL A 525 -1.45 -16.29 1.55
CA VAL A 525 -2.01 -15.31 2.50
C VAL A 525 -1.09 -14.09 2.53
N ASN A 526 -0.84 -13.52 1.34
CA ASN A 526 0.06 -12.38 1.15
C ASN A 526 -0.58 -11.24 0.35
N PHE A 527 -0.61 -11.32 -0.99
CA PHE A 527 -1.22 -10.31 -1.86
C PHE A 527 -2.30 -10.96 -2.75
N GLY A 528 -3.39 -10.24 -2.99
CA GLY A 528 -4.25 -10.46 -4.15
C GLY A 528 -3.71 -9.66 -5.35
N ILE A 529 -3.86 -10.19 -6.56
CA ILE A 529 -3.44 -9.55 -7.80
C ILE A 529 -4.41 -9.87 -8.93
N TRP A 530 -4.86 -8.88 -9.70
CA TRP A 530 -5.52 -9.14 -10.99
C TRP A 530 -4.46 -9.29 -12.08
N TRP A 531 -4.19 -10.52 -12.50
CA TRP A 531 -3.11 -10.82 -13.44
C TRP A 531 -3.64 -11.40 -14.76
N ASP A 532 -4.57 -12.34 -14.72
CA ASP A 532 -5.03 -13.00 -15.93
C ASP A 532 -6.17 -12.25 -16.64
N GLY A 533 -6.90 -12.95 -17.53
CA GLY A 533 -7.91 -12.34 -18.39
C GLY A 533 -9.32 -12.28 -17.81
N ASP A 534 -9.61 -12.98 -16.71
CA ASP A 534 -10.93 -12.98 -16.08
C ASP A 534 -11.07 -11.92 -14.97
N LEU A 535 -12.18 -11.95 -14.22
CA LEU A 535 -12.47 -10.97 -13.16
C LEU A 535 -12.20 -11.52 -11.76
N LEU A 536 -11.86 -12.81 -11.63
CA LEU A 536 -11.38 -13.34 -10.37
C LEU A 536 -9.99 -12.76 -10.10
N ARG A 537 -9.61 -12.75 -8.83
CA ARG A 537 -8.34 -12.21 -8.39
C ARG A 537 -7.37 -13.36 -8.08
N GLU A 538 -6.21 -13.33 -8.72
CA GLU A 538 -5.11 -14.24 -8.42
C GLU A 538 -4.43 -13.87 -7.09
N LEU A 539 -3.48 -14.70 -6.68
CA LEU A 539 -2.68 -14.51 -5.47
C LEU A 539 -1.21 -14.39 -5.79
N LEU A 540 -0.57 -13.38 -5.22
CA LEU A 540 0.86 -13.08 -5.39
C LEU A 540 1.63 -13.43 -4.12
N ASP A 541 2.60 -14.32 -4.23
CA ASP A 541 3.53 -14.66 -3.15
C ASP A 541 4.78 -15.37 -3.69
N HIS A 542 5.94 -15.21 -3.03
CA HIS A 542 7.20 -15.86 -3.40
C HIS A 542 7.48 -15.86 -4.92
N GLU A 543 7.57 -14.66 -5.50
CA GLU A 543 7.82 -14.41 -6.93
C GLU A 543 6.86 -15.11 -7.90
N THR A 544 5.67 -15.50 -7.43
CA THR A 544 4.73 -16.32 -8.19
C THR A 544 3.30 -15.79 -8.08
N VAL A 545 2.64 -15.67 -9.23
CA VAL A 545 1.19 -15.52 -9.35
C VAL A 545 0.57 -16.92 -9.42
N SER A 546 -0.38 -17.18 -8.52
CA SER A 546 -1.13 -18.43 -8.45
C SER A 546 -2.63 -18.18 -8.47
N LYS A 547 -3.41 -19.12 -9.01
CA LYS A 547 -4.87 -19.03 -9.13
C LYS A 547 -5.52 -20.19 -8.39
N TYR A 548 -6.61 -19.91 -7.70
CA TYR A 548 -7.47 -20.95 -7.13
C TYR A 548 -8.32 -21.58 -8.23
N ASP A 549 -8.16 -22.88 -8.43
CA ASP A 549 -9.06 -23.67 -9.24
C ASP A 549 -10.24 -24.09 -8.37
N TRP A 550 -11.30 -23.30 -8.40
CA TRP A 550 -12.53 -23.51 -7.62
C TRP A 550 -13.28 -24.80 -8.02
N GLN A 551 -13.08 -25.33 -9.23
CA GLN A 551 -13.74 -26.56 -9.66
C GLN A 551 -13.12 -27.81 -9.04
N ASN A 552 -11.78 -27.83 -8.96
CA ASN A 552 -11.03 -28.96 -8.43
C ASN A 552 -10.53 -28.74 -6.99
N HIS A 553 -10.73 -27.55 -6.45
CA HIS A 553 -10.24 -27.08 -5.16
C HIS A 553 -8.72 -27.27 -5.00
N THR A 554 -7.97 -26.79 -5.98
CA THR A 554 -6.50 -26.82 -6.00
C THR A 554 -5.91 -25.44 -6.32
N ILE A 555 -4.59 -25.29 -6.21
CA ILE A 555 -3.88 -24.05 -6.60
C ILE A 555 -3.01 -24.34 -7.82
N ALA A 556 -3.17 -23.54 -8.87
CA ALA A 556 -2.35 -23.58 -10.07
C ALA A 556 -1.38 -22.40 -10.14
N ASP A 557 -0.16 -22.63 -10.62
CA ASP A 557 0.74 -21.54 -11.01
C ASP A 557 0.28 -20.91 -12.32
N VAL A 558 0.17 -19.58 -12.32
CA VAL A 558 -0.14 -18.80 -13.53
C VAL A 558 1.15 -18.24 -14.12
N THR A 559 1.98 -17.62 -13.30
CA THR A 559 3.22 -16.99 -13.75
C THR A 559 4.24 -17.02 -12.63
N LYS A 560 5.47 -17.44 -12.95
CA LYS A 560 6.62 -17.32 -12.05
C LYS A 560 7.57 -16.27 -12.61
N PHE A 561 7.95 -15.31 -11.79
CA PHE A 561 8.84 -14.22 -12.17
C PHE A 561 10.30 -14.69 -12.06
N GLU A 562 10.90 -14.99 -13.21
CA GLU A 562 12.25 -15.53 -13.25
C GLU A 562 13.33 -14.45 -13.15
N GLY A 563 14.44 -14.78 -12.46
CA GLY A 563 15.62 -13.91 -12.32
C GLY A 563 15.42 -12.68 -11.42
N VAL A 564 14.37 -12.68 -10.59
CA VAL A 564 14.12 -11.66 -9.57
C VAL A 564 13.98 -12.29 -8.20
N VAL A 565 13.94 -11.46 -7.17
CA VAL A 565 13.60 -11.84 -5.80
C VAL A 565 12.72 -10.77 -5.17
N PHE A 566 11.82 -11.20 -4.30
CA PHE A 566 11.01 -10.37 -3.45
C PHE A 566 11.78 -9.99 -2.18
N ASN A 567 11.21 -9.04 -1.44
CA ASN A 567 11.83 -8.31 -0.35
C ASN A 567 11.28 -8.77 1.01
N ASN A 568 11.89 -8.25 2.08
CA ASN A 568 11.34 -8.32 3.43
C ASN A 568 11.20 -9.75 3.98
N TRP A 569 12.11 -10.64 3.56
CA TRP A 569 12.28 -11.99 4.10
C TRP A 569 10.99 -12.81 3.95
N THR A 570 10.41 -13.30 5.05
CA THR A 570 9.19 -14.11 5.02
C THR A 570 7.93 -13.32 4.69
N LYS A 571 7.99 -11.97 4.69
CA LYS A 571 6.89 -11.15 4.15
C LYS A 571 6.84 -11.25 2.62
N SER A 572 7.96 -11.54 1.97
CA SER A 572 8.06 -11.83 0.53
C SER A 572 7.27 -10.81 -0.31
N ASN A 573 7.59 -9.52 -0.14
CA ASN A 573 6.88 -8.45 -0.84
C ASN A 573 7.54 -8.15 -2.20
N PRO A 574 6.78 -7.87 -3.26
CA PRO A 574 7.36 -7.19 -4.42
C PRO A 574 7.90 -5.82 -4.01
N CYS A 575 8.68 -5.16 -4.87
CA CYS A 575 8.97 -3.74 -4.67
C CYS A 575 7.67 -2.93 -4.71
N LEU A 576 6.78 -3.26 -5.65
CA LEU A 576 5.43 -2.72 -5.78
C LEU A 576 4.57 -3.70 -6.61
N SER A 577 3.27 -3.78 -6.33
CA SER A 577 2.27 -4.41 -7.21
C SER A 577 1.08 -3.46 -7.38
N ALA A 578 0.85 -2.95 -8.60
CA ALA A 578 -0.27 -2.06 -8.93
C ALA A 578 -0.44 -1.88 -10.46
N ASP A 579 -1.63 -1.47 -10.93
CA ASP A 579 -1.91 -1.01 -12.32
C ASP A 579 -1.19 0.33 -12.56
N ILE A 580 0.07 0.29 -12.98
CA ILE A 580 0.87 1.50 -13.20
C ILE A 580 1.05 1.78 -14.70
N LEU A 581 0.82 0.80 -15.56
CA LEU A 581 0.96 0.87 -17.01
C LEU A 581 -0.06 -0.09 -17.66
N GLY A 582 -0.26 0.02 -18.96
CA GLY A 582 -1.13 -0.92 -19.65
C GLY A 582 -2.60 -0.78 -19.25
N ASP A 583 -3.33 -1.88 -19.28
CA ASP A 583 -4.75 -1.94 -18.92
C ASP A 583 -4.92 -2.19 -17.43
N TRP A 584 -6.15 -2.45 -16.98
CA TRP A 584 -6.55 -2.51 -15.57
C TRP A 584 -5.84 -3.56 -14.68
N ARG A 585 -4.98 -4.40 -15.27
CA ARG A 585 -4.33 -5.50 -14.55
C ARG A 585 -3.05 -4.99 -13.93
N GLU A 586 -2.65 -5.63 -12.84
CA GLU A 586 -1.65 -5.07 -11.96
C GLU A 586 -0.24 -5.52 -12.39
N GLU A 587 0.68 -4.58 -12.60
CA GLU A 587 2.09 -4.88 -12.78
C GLU A 587 2.74 -5.36 -11.49
N VAL A 588 3.82 -6.13 -11.61
CA VAL A 588 4.71 -6.47 -10.49
C VAL A 588 6.09 -5.88 -10.72
N ILE A 589 6.54 -5.01 -9.82
CA ILE A 589 7.91 -4.53 -9.79
C ILE A 589 8.71 -5.40 -8.84
N ALA A 590 9.78 -6.01 -9.33
CA ALA A 590 10.69 -6.81 -8.52
C ALA A 590 12.15 -6.53 -8.85
N ARG A 591 13.03 -6.71 -7.88
CA ARG A 591 14.47 -6.50 -8.08
C ARG A 591 15.17 -7.77 -8.54
N THR A 592 16.23 -7.59 -9.30
CA THR A 592 17.24 -8.63 -9.50
C THR A 592 17.94 -9.00 -8.18
N PRO A 593 18.46 -10.24 -8.03
CA PRO A 593 19.16 -10.67 -6.81
C PRO A 593 20.29 -9.74 -6.37
N ASP A 594 21.03 -9.16 -7.31
CA ASP A 594 22.12 -8.22 -7.05
C ASP A 594 21.67 -6.76 -6.91
N SER A 595 20.40 -6.48 -7.18
CA SER A 595 19.80 -5.14 -7.23
C SER A 595 20.45 -4.21 -8.26
N SER A 596 20.88 -4.75 -9.41
CA SER A 596 21.37 -3.94 -10.54
C SER A 596 20.24 -3.42 -11.44
N GLU A 597 19.03 -3.96 -11.29
CA GLU A 597 17.86 -3.70 -12.13
C GLU A 597 16.56 -3.96 -11.36
N LEU A 598 15.54 -3.12 -11.56
CA LEU A 598 14.14 -3.46 -11.35
C LEU A 598 13.53 -4.00 -12.65
N ARG A 599 12.66 -4.99 -12.53
CA ARG A 599 11.86 -5.51 -13.62
C ARG A 599 10.39 -5.24 -13.33
N ILE A 600 9.74 -4.58 -14.26
CA ILE A 600 8.29 -4.35 -14.25
C ILE A 600 7.65 -5.41 -15.14
N PHE A 601 7.03 -6.40 -14.53
CA PHE A 601 6.29 -7.45 -15.23
C PHE A 601 4.88 -6.98 -15.53
N VAL A 602 4.48 -7.12 -16.79
CA VAL A 602 3.14 -6.77 -17.31
C VAL A 602 2.47 -8.06 -17.77
N SER A 603 1.17 -8.22 -17.53
CA SER A 603 0.48 -9.44 -17.92
C SER A 603 0.45 -9.65 -19.44
N PRO A 604 0.93 -10.80 -19.95
CA PRO A 604 0.85 -11.13 -21.37
C PRO A 604 -0.47 -11.81 -21.76
N ILE A 605 -1.39 -12.02 -20.80
CA ILE A 605 -2.61 -12.79 -21.01
C ILE A 605 -3.68 -11.87 -21.63
N PRO A 606 -4.43 -12.23 -22.67
CA PRO A 606 -5.50 -11.38 -23.17
C PRO A 606 -6.70 -11.33 -22.23
N THR A 607 -7.36 -10.16 -22.12
CA THR A 607 -8.63 -10.00 -21.39
C THR A 607 -9.75 -9.52 -22.30
N ALA A 608 -10.98 -9.98 -22.01
CA ALA A 608 -12.19 -9.48 -22.66
C ALA A 608 -12.77 -8.23 -21.96
N TYR A 609 -12.25 -7.88 -20.77
CA TYR A 609 -12.80 -6.83 -19.93
C TYR A 609 -12.06 -5.52 -20.13
N ARG A 610 -12.85 -4.45 -20.28
CA ARG A 610 -12.37 -3.09 -20.37
C ARG A 610 -12.76 -2.38 -19.08
N ILE A 611 -11.81 -2.26 -18.18
CA ILE A 611 -11.99 -1.62 -16.88
C ILE A 611 -11.14 -0.35 -16.87
N ASN A 612 -11.63 0.71 -16.23
CA ASN A 612 -10.83 1.92 -16.06
C ASN A 612 -9.53 1.61 -15.30
N CYS A 613 -8.49 2.39 -15.54
CA CYS A 613 -7.26 2.32 -14.78
C CYS A 613 -7.58 2.40 -13.27
N LEU A 614 -7.13 1.41 -12.51
CA LEU A 614 -7.41 1.31 -11.08
C LEU A 614 -6.76 2.46 -10.29
N MET A 615 -5.72 3.09 -10.82
CA MET A 615 -5.12 4.29 -10.22
C MET A 615 -6.02 5.54 -10.29
N GLU A 616 -7.15 5.49 -11.02
CA GLU A 616 -8.19 6.53 -10.95
C GLU A 616 -9.30 6.21 -9.93
N ASP A 617 -9.27 5.03 -9.31
CA ASP A 617 -10.05 4.73 -8.10
C ASP A 617 -9.31 5.26 -6.87
N ILE A 618 -9.98 6.11 -6.08
CA ILE A 618 -9.33 6.80 -4.96
C ILE A 618 -8.79 5.80 -3.93
N PRO A 619 -9.57 4.86 -3.34
CA PRO A 619 -9.02 3.90 -2.38
C PRO A 619 -7.90 3.01 -2.93
N TYR A 620 -7.99 2.58 -4.21
CA TYR A 620 -6.90 1.83 -4.83
C TYR A 620 -5.61 2.66 -4.95
N ARG A 621 -5.71 3.92 -5.36
CA ARG A 621 -4.56 4.82 -5.49
C ARG A 621 -3.95 5.17 -4.13
N LEU A 622 -4.77 5.36 -3.10
CA LEU A 622 -4.32 5.62 -1.72
C LEU A 622 -3.67 4.39 -1.09
N SER A 623 -4.24 3.20 -1.28
CA SER A 623 -3.64 1.94 -0.81
C SER A 623 -2.32 1.63 -1.52
N THR A 624 -2.21 1.97 -2.82
CA THR A 624 -0.93 1.91 -3.55
C THR A 624 0.11 2.85 -2.97
N ALA A 625 -0.27 4.09 -2.63
CA ALA A 625 0.62 5.04 -1.97
C ALA A 625 1.14 4.54 -0.60
N ALA A 626 0.31 3.81 0.13
CA ALA A 626 0.63 3.23 1.44
C ALA A 626 1.21 1.81 1.36
N GLN A 627 1.46 1.25 0.18
CA GLN A 627 1.89 -0.15 0.05
C GLN A 627 3.26 -0.42 0.71
N ASN A 628 4.16 0.56 0.75
CA ASN A 628 5.49 0.48 1.38
C ASN A 628 5.48 0.58 2.92
N VAL A 629 4.31 0.79 3.53
CA VAL A 629 4.18 1.21 4.93
C VAL A 629 4.15 0.00 5.86
N GLY A 630 5.16 -0.12 6.72
CA GLY A 630 5.24 -1.16 7.74
C GLY A 630 5.33 -2.56 7.14
N TYR A 631 4.27 -3.36 7.27
CA TYR A 631 4.13 -4.63 6.55
C TYR A 631 3.20 -4.44 5.36
N ASN A 632 3.77 -4.45 4.15
CA ASN A 632 3.09 -4.17 2.89
C ASN A 632 1.83 -5.03 2.75
N GLN A 633 0.76 -4.44 2.24
CA GLN A 633 -0.53 -5.10 1.98
C GLN A 633 -0.97 -4.75 0.55
N PRO A 634 -1.75 -5.60 -0.14
CA PRO A 634 -2.14 -5.38 -1.54
C PRO A 634 -2.92 -4.08 -1.75
N SER A 635 -2.89 -3.52 -2.96
CA SER A 635 -3.75 -2.39 -3.33
C SER A 635 -5.21 -2.85 -3.46
N GLU A 636 -6.15 -2.02 -3.01
CA GLU A 636 -7.54 -2.43 -2.79
C GLU A 636 -8.52 -1.35 -3.26
N PRO A 637 -9.48 -1.67 -4.14
CA PRO A 637 -10.40 -0.68 -4.67
C PRO A 637 -11.55 -0.35 -3.71
N GLY A 638 -12.11 0.85 -3.90
CA GLY A 638 -13.31 1.33 -3.20
C GLY A 638 -14.62 0.70 -3.66
N PHE A 639 -14.56 -0.21 -4.64
CA PHE A 639 -15.70 -0.87 -5.25
C PHE A 639 -15.42 -2.37 -5.42
N TYR A 640 -16.48 -3.16 -5.57
CA TYR A 640 -16.35 -4.59 -5.82
C TYR A 640 -15.93 -4.82 -7.28
N LEU A 641 -14.81 -5.53 -7.47
CA LEU A 641 -14.30 -5.96 -8.77
C LEU A 641 -14.22 -7.49 -8.81
N GLY A 642 -15.18 -8.11 -9.49
CA GLY A 642 -15.32 -9.56 -9.66
C GLY A 642 -16.38 -9.94 -10.70
N PRO A 643 -16.69 -11.22 -10.89
CA PRO A 643 -17.58 -11.69 -11.95
C PRO A 643 -19.08 -11.42 -11.73
N ASP A 644 -19.51 -10.98 -10.54
CA ASP A 644 -20.93 -10.70 -10.29
C ASP A 644 -21.48 -9.54 -11.15
N GLU A 645 -22.79 -9.59 -11.47
CA GLU A 645 -23.44 -8.63 -12.38
C GLU A 645 -23.40 -7.15 -11.93
N THR A 646 -22.92 -6.86 -10.73
CA THR A 646 -22.91 -5.53 -10.09
C THR A 646 -21.70 -4.66 -10.47
N VAL A 647 -20.70 -5.16 -11.20
CA VAL A 647 -19.48 -4.41 -11.61
C VAL A 647 -19.72 -3.36 -12.70
N GLN A 648 -20.97 -3.02 -13.00
CA GLN A 648 -21.39 -2.17 -14.12
C GLN A 648 -20.74 -0.76 -14.21
N PRO A 649 -20.40 -0.05 -13.10
CA PRO A 649 -19.93 1.34 -13.22
C PRO A 649 -18.48 1.51 -13.74
N PHE A 650 -17.60 0.52 -13.54
CA PHE A 650 -16.17 0.61 -13.92
C PHE A 650 -15.84 -0.13 -15.22
N LEU A 651 -16.79 -0.89 -15.77
CA LEU A 651 -16.70 -1.52 -17.09
C LEU A 651 -17.11 -0.53 -18.19
N LYS A 652 -16.28 -0.36 -19.24
CA LYS A 652 -16.48 0.62 -20.34
C LYS A 652 -16.65 0.06 -21.74
#